data_AF-A0A933A3Q1-F1
#
_entry.id   AF-A0A933A3Q1-F1
#
_cell.length_a   1.000
_cell.length_b   1.000
_cell.length_c   1.000
_cell.angle_alpha   90.00
_cell.angle_beta   90.00
_cell.angle_gamma   90.00
#
_symmetry.space_group_name_H-M   'P 1'
#
loop_
_entity.id
_entity.type
_entity.pdbx_description
1 polymer ?
#
loop_
_entity_poly.entity_id
_entity_poly.type
_entity_poly.pdbx_seq_one_letter_code
_entity_poly.pdbx_strand_id
1 'polypeptide(L)'
;MKKIFQKIGALAGCASIGLGLMFLHPAKASIVTSLTDTMSSQATSASANHTLTFVTRTGAAEGSTIAITFASSFDTSTIDSGDVDLAVGGTDRTLAANCSGAEQASVSVSSDVVTITICAGDGGAIAASSTVTIEIGTQATAGGTGNSQIANPGTAGTYTITVGGSFGDRGSLAVGITSPGGVAVSGTVATSSPTPQGGGGGFLPPGGGADSAAPIISNVQATNITETGADLTWTTDEPADSRVDYGLTVSYEKGSPSETPLVVSHRISLSSLLPDTSYHFRARSADQFGNAATSPDFSFRTLGPPDTSAPAISDLQVINLTGSSARVVWATNEPATSQVDYGQSISYELGMVEDGRWLLDHAIDFSNLTSETTYHARAQSKDAAGNLARSGDVIFTTLDITPPQISNLKITDITETRATVIWTTNESATSEVAYGQTNAYELGAIFDSQSLITHRLILADLTPATTYHAQARSRDQAGNQAQSTDQIFTTLPDRSPPANVFDFLGKETEPGTVQLRWNNPPDPDFVGVRIVRRPDRFAKTPLDGTVVFDGKGNETTDRGLTSGITFRYVAFAYDSSGNFASGALTQITIAPVCGDGRCTSGEDEALCPADCRAPTPAQCGNLICESTESQESCPADCRAPIPPIVLPPPGPVCGNQFCENGETGDSCPADCRQIAVPPVTVRDEERLTPVDLHLRVANQRLELFSVNGSFQVLKNTPLWVELNRESLAAEPTEVRLLLGSDGYRLNREAEVYRTAVMTQGTAGSFPLIISVIYSDGSADRLDATLVANPWGQIVARTDFDGLRMAGVAEANLTLFDQQGNLWNAAFYGQENPSLSDVNGSYAWYVPNGVYTLQIRKDGYREERAAFTVTDYLVRGEVELLPWPPLEDFRTILAGPLPLDEKILELGETLGRTFDYYSGVLQKDFLDNPQVEDIAEIIVAPALTVVSVVSAGAATAAVGIGTILRLISTQPLLFFSRRKRRGWGIVYNAISKVPVDLATVRLREAQSGNLVGTRVTDREGRYFFIVQPGTYRLEAQKHGFGYPSEYLRGATRDPLYIDLYHGEPIVVTEGDATIAANIPLDPEAQEQPPAVIVRKIWLRRLEEAVAAVSPVVAALVMVISPTVLTIALFVFQLFIYAVIRLFVKVRRPKGWGIVYNAETRQPLRRAIVRIFEPIYGKLLDTQVTDRRGRYLFLAGPNQYRVAAEKGGYQPTAVEIDYRAKKEPEAVKEDLKLRPEEKKEEWKSEPSP
;
A
#
# COMPACT_ATOMS: atom_id res chain seq x y z
N MET A 1 17.69 48.33 12.57
CA MET A 1 18.69 47.28 12.86
C MET A 1 19.74 47.70 13.89
N LYS A 2 20.49 48.81 13.74
CA LYS A 2 21.57 49.20 14.69
C LYS A 2 21.21 49.17 16.20
N LYS A 3 19.99 49.55 16.61
CA LYS A 3 19.53 49.50 18.03
C LYS A 3 19.16 48.09 18.56
N ILE A 4 19.21 47.04 17.74
CA ILE A 4 18.98 45.64 18.19
C ILE A 4 20.32 44.99 18.53
N PHE A 5 21.35 45.13 17.67
CA PHE A 5 22.69 44.61 17.95
C PHE A 5 23.30 45.18 19.24
N GLN A 6 23.07 46.47 19.52
CA GLN A 6 23.60 47.13 20.73
C GLN A 6 22.93 46.67 22.04
N LYS A 7 21.85 45.87 21.99
CA LYS A 7 21.24 45.23 23.17
C LYS A 7 21.58 43.74 23.32
N ILE A 8 22.15 43.11 22.29
CA ILE A 8 22.60 41.70 22.36
C ILE A 8 23.97 41.60 23.04
N GLY A 9 24.86 42.58 22.81
CA GLY A 9 26.20 42.61 23.44
C GLY A 9 26.23 42.84 24.97
N ALA A 10 25.10 43.17 25.62
CA ALA A 10 25.03 43.44 27.06
C ALA A 10 24.42 42.30 27.89
N LEU A 11 23.95 41.22 27.24
CA LEU A 11 23.37 40.04 27.92
C LEU A 11 24.27 38.80 27.85
N ALA A 12 25.40 38.88 27.15
CA ALA A 12 26.43 37.83 27.12
C ALA A 12 27.41 37.90 28.33
N GLY A 13 27.25 38.87 29.23
CA GLY A 13 28.23 39.16 30.31
C GLY A 13 27.89 38.63 31.71
N CYS A 14 26.74 37.99 31.94
CA CYS A 14 26.29 37.57 33.27
C CYS A 14 25.80 36.12 33.37
N ALA A 15 26.14 35.26 32.40
CA ALA A 15 25.78 33.83 32.39
C ALA A 15 27.01 32.90 32.43
N SER A 16 28.12 33.37 33.02
CA SER A 16 29.41 32.68 33.10
C SER A 16 29.81 32.25 34.52
N ILE A 17 28.92 32.40 35.51
CA ILE A 17 29.12 31.94 36.89
C ILE A 17 27.81 31.31 37.37
N GLY A 18 27.80 29.98 37.55
CA GLY A 18 26.64 29.26 38.14
C GLY A 18 26.05 28.10 37.34
N LEU A 19 26.82 27.39 36.51
CA LEU A 19 26.39 26.09 35.94
C LEU A 19 27.56 25.13 35.65
N GLY A 20 28.62 25.23 36.47
CA GLY A 20 29.78 24.35 36.45
C GLY A 20 29.80 23.41 37.67
N LEU A 21 28.79 22.54 37.80
CA LEU A 21 28.75 21.38 38.69
C LEU A 21 27.50 20.54 38.35
N MET A 22 27.60 19.21 38.43
CA MET A 22 26.55 18.21 38.09
C MET A 22 26.20 18.03 36.61
N PHE A 23 27.21 17.71 35.79
CA PHE A 23 27.06 16.66 34.76
C PHE A 23 28.27 15.71 34.84
N LEU A 24 28.12 14.63 35.59
CA LEU A 24 28.99 13.46 35.45
C LEU A 24 28.71 12.83 34.09
N HIS A 25 29.58 13.12 33.12
CA HIS A 25 29.60 12.42 31.85
C HIS A 25 30.39 11.12 32.03
N PRO A 26 29.99 9.97 31.45
CA PRO A 26 30.98 8.96 31.10
C PRO A 26 31.97 9.61 30.13
N ALA A 27 33.27 9.44 30.38
CA ALA A 27 34.31 10.11 29.60
C ALA A 27 34.18 9.76 28.11
N LYS A 28 34.23 10.78 27.24
CA LYS A 28 34.37 10.55 25.81
C LYS A 28 35.73 9.91 25.57
N ALA A 29 35.75 8.69 25.03
CA ALA A 29 37.00 8.03 24.74
C ALA A 29 37.77 8.80 23.66
N SER A 30 39.05 9.08 23.91
CA SER A 30 39.98 9.53 22.88
C SER A 30 40.69 8.33 22.27
N ILE A 31 41.23 8.50 21.06
CA ILE A 31 42.03 7.47 20.41
C ILE A 31 43.49 7.69 20.80
N VAL A 32 44.16 6.65 21.31
CA VAL A 32 45.62 6.67 21.54
C VAL A 32 46.33 6.85 20.19
N THR A 33 47.33 7.71 20.13
CA THR A 33 48.12 7.90 18.90
C THR A 33 49.36 7.00 18.90
N SER A 34 49.79 6.60 17.70
CA SER A 34 50.99 5.77 17.46
C SER A 34 51.07 4.49 18.30
N LEU A 35 49.98 3.71 18.37
CA LEU A 35 49.99 2.37 18.96
C LEU A 35 50.77 1.40 18.06
N THR A 36 51.81 0.79 18.62
CA THR A 36 52.66 -0.21 17.98
C THR A 36 52.93 -1.37 18.93
N ASP A 37 53.17 -2.57 18.38
CA ASP A 37 53.65 -3.74 19.11
C ASP A 37 54.87 -4.32 18.40
N THR A 38 55.89 -4.72 19.15
CA THR A 38 57.08 -5.40 18.65
C THR A 38 57.17 -6.78 19.27
N MET A 39 56.90 -7.82 18.47
CA MET A 39 56.96 -9.22 18.89
C MET A 39 58.35 -9.82 18.68
N SER A 40 58.85 -10.61 19.64
CA SER A 40 60.10 -11.36 19.46
C SER A 40 59.96 -12.56 18.49
N SER A 41 58.74 -13.01 18.21
CA SER A 41 58.43 -14.03 17.20
C SER A 41 57.03 -13.83 16.65
N GLN A 42 56.87 -13.93 15.33
CA GLN A 42 55.57 -13.92 14.64
C GLN A 42 55.15 -15.32 14.17
N ALA A 43 55.83 -16.39 14.59
CA ALA A 43 55.48 -17.74 14.17
C ALA A 43 54.24 -18.28 14.93
N THR A 44 53.39 -19.07 14.27
CA THR A 44 52.24 -19.74 14.91
C THR A 44 52.68 -20.61 16.08
N SER A 45 51.95 -20.56 17.20
CA SER A 45 52.25 -21.30 18.44
C SER A 45 53.65 -21.05 19.05
N ALA A 46 54.38 -20.02 18.62
CA ALA A 46 55.61 -19.62 19.27
C ALA A 46 55.34 -18.75 20.49
N SER A 47 56.10 -18.95 21.57
CA SER A 47 56.18 -18.02 22.69
C SER A 47 56.89 -16.73 22.25
N ALA A 48 56.31 -15.58 22.56
CA ALA A 48 56.81 -14.26 22.18
C ALA A 48 56.81 -13.27 23.36
N ASN A 49 57.82 -12.41 23.40
CA ASN A 49 57.74 -11.15 24.13
C ASN A 49 56.99 -10.11 23.28
N HIS A 50 56.35 -9.14 23.93
CA HIS A 50 55.67 -8.01 23.28
C HIS A 50 56.15 -6.67 23.88
N THR A 51 56.51 -5.71 23.03
CA THR A 51 56.72 -4.30 23.43
C THR A 51 55.60 -3.45 22.84
N LEU A 52 54.59 -3.11 23.64
CA LEU A 52 53.51 -2.21 23.23
C LEU A 52 53.89 -0.77 23.56
N THR A 53 53.87 0.12 22.58
CA THR A 53 54.11 1.56 22.78
C THR A 53 52.94 2.36 22.20
N PHE A 54 52.45 3.36 22.94
CA PHE A 54 51.41 4.28 22.48
C PHE A 54 51.50 5.63 23.20
N VAL A 55 50.89 6.67 22.64
CA VAL A 55 50.76 7.98 23.28
C VAL A 55 49.32 8.19 23.75
N THR A 56 49.15 8.35 25.07
CA THR A 56 47.84 8.68 25.67
C THR A 56 47.51 10.14 25.42
N ARG A 57 46.29 10.44 24.94
CA ARG A 57 45.85 11.81 24.65
C ARG A 57 45.26 12.48 25.89
N THR A 58 44.56 11.76 26.75
CA THR A 58 43.97 12.32 27.99
C THR A 58 44.82 12.13 29.24
N GLY A 59 45.80 11.23 29.21
CA GLY A 59 46.50 10.75 30.39
C GLY A 59 45.71 9.68 31.14
N ALA A 60 46.34 9.07 32.15
CA ALA A 60 45.73 8.12 33.06
C ALA A 60 45.81 8.65 34.49
N ALA A 61 44.65 8.88 35.11
CA ALA A 61 44.57 9.34 36.49
C ALA A 61 44.89 8.21 37.48
N GLU A 62 45.31 8.57 38.69
CA GLU A 62 45.40 7.63 39.80
C GLU A 62 44.04 6.98 40.10
N GLY A 63 44.04 5.67 40.32
CA GLY A 63 42.83 4.84 40.42
C GLY A 63 42.19 4.43 39.09
N SER A 64 42.77 4.81 37.94
CA SER A 64 42.29 4.36 36.62
C SER A 64 43.03 3.11 36.11
N THR A 65 42.40 2.40 35.17
CA THR A 65 42.93 1.17 34.57
C THR A 65 43.25 1.34 33.09
N ILE A 66 44.35 0.73 32.66
CA ILE A 66 44.74 0.47 31.28
C ILE A 66 44.62 -1.05 31.08
N ALA A 67 43.71 -1.48 30.22
CA ALA A 67 43.49 -2.87 29.86
C ALA A 67 44.04 -3.12 28.45
N ILE A 68 44.94 -4.09 28.32
CA ILE A 68 45.39 -4.64 27.04
C ILE A 68 44.63 -5.95 26.83
N THR A 69 43.79 -6.01 25.81
CA THR A 69 43.07 -7.23 25.44
C THR A 69 43.68 -7.81 24.16
N PHE A 70 44.24 -9.01 24.29
CA PHE A 70 44.67 -9.82 23.16
C PHE A 70 43.46 -10.57 22.58
N ALA A 71 43.53 -10.97 21.30
CA ALA A 71 42.56 -11.90 20.74
C ALA A 71 42.64 -13.26 21.47
N SER A 72 41.50 -13.92 21.72
CA SER A 72 41.38 -15.15 22.53
C SER A 72 42.10 -16.40 21.99
N SER A 73 42.86 -16.24 20.92
CA SER A 73 43.77 -17.23 20.35
C SER A 73 45.23 -17.06 20.79
N PHE A 74 45.57 -15.95 21.46
CA PHE A 74 46.82 -15.81 22.21
C PHE A 74 46.64 -16.43 23.60
N ASP A 75 47.65 -17.17 24.08
CA ASP A 75 47.65 -17.68 25.45
C ASP A 75 48.43 -16.74 26.37
N THR A 76 47.70 -16.02 27.22
CA THR A 76 48.21 -15.13 28.27
C THR A 76 48.15 -15.76 29.67
N SER A 77 47.71 -17.02 29.79
CA SER A 77 47.41 -17.65 31.09
C SER A 77 48.63 -17.85 32.00
N THR A 78 49.83 -17.79 31.44
CA THR A 78 51.11 -17.92 32.16
C THR A 78 51.72 -16.58 32.60
N ILE A 79 51.12 -15.44 32.24
CA ILE A 79 51.68 -14.10 32.52
C ILE A 79 51.26 -13.64 33.91
N ASP A 80 52.23 -13.27 34.75
CA ASP A 80 51.98 -12.62 36.03
C ASP A 80 52.58 -11.20 36.13
N SER A 81 52.49 -10.56 37.30
CA SER A 81 52.96 -9.18 37.51
C SER A 81 54.49 -9.00 37.43
N GLY A 82 55.27 -10.09 37.46
CA GLY A 82 56.72 -10.09 37.25
C GLY A 82 57.12 -10.24 35.78
N ASP A 83 56.18 -10.55 34.89
CA ASP A 83 56.39 -10.63 33.43
C ASP A 83 55.98 -9.34 32.70
N VAL A 84 55.61 -8.27 33.42
CA VAL A 84 55.08 -7.03 32.83
C VAL A 84 55.78 -5.82 33.44
N ASP A 85 56.41 -5.00 32.60
CA ASP A 85 56.94 -3.68 32.97
C ASP A 85 56.13 -2.54 32.34
N LEU A 86 56.12 -1.38 33.00
CA LEU A 86 55.44 -0.15 32.56
C LEU A 86 56.42 1.02 32.60
N ALA A 87 56.72 1.61 31.44
CA ALA A 87 57.52 2.81 31.32
C ALA A 87 56.68 3.99 30.80
N VAL A 88 56.90 5.17 31.38
CA VAL A 88 56.21 6.42 31.01
C VAL A 88 57.25 7.47 30.66
N GLY A 89 57.25 7.94 29.41
CA GLY A 89 58.27 8.86 28.90
C GLY A 89 59.68 8.28 28.92
N GLY A 90 59.83 6.95 28.89
CA GLY A 90 61.12 6.25 29.02
C GLY A 90 61.63 6.13 30.46
N THR A 91 60.78 6.31 31.47
CA THR A 91 61.09 6.03 32.88
C THR A 91 60.18 4.93 33.41
N ASP A 92 60.77 3.88 33.98
CA ASP A 92 60.03 2.74 34.53
C ASP A 92 59.23 3.10 35.79
N ARG A 93 58.14 2.36 36.00
CA ARG A 93 57.23 2.49 37.13
C ARG A 93 57.36 1.27 38.03
N THR A 94 57.27 1.48 39.34
CA THR A 94 57.22 0.37 40.30
C THR A 94 55.88 -0.36 40.18
N LEU A 95 55.94 -1.69 40.07
CA LEU A 95 54.78 -2.56 39.86
C LEU A 95 54.65 -3.62 40.96
N ALA A 96 53.40 -3.98 41.27
CA ALA A 96 53.04 -5.10 42.15
C ALA A 96 51.81 -5.86 41.63
N ALA A 97 51.49 -6.99 42.26
CA ALA A 97 50.26 -7.74 41.97
C ALA A 97 48.97 -7.04 42.45
N ASN A 98 49.07 -6.02 43.32
CA ASN A 98 47.95 -5.20 43.78
C ASN A 98 48.43 -3.85 44.33
N CYS A 99 47.54 -2.85 44.36
CA CYS A 99 47.80 -1.56 45.01
C CYS A 99 47.63 -1.66 46.54
N SER A 100 48.52 -2.38 47.22
CA SER A 100 48.54 -2.47 48.69
C SER A 100 49.86 -2.02 49.35
N GLY A 101 50.91 -1.78 48.56
CA GLY A 101 52.17 -1.17 49.01
C GLY A 101 52.30 0.29 48.56
N ALA A 102 53.50 0.68 48.14
CA ALA A 102 53.84 2.04 47.66
C ALA A 102 54.22 2.04 46.16
N GLU A 103 53.73 1.05 45.42
CA GLU A 103 53.99 0.86 44.00
C GLU A 103 53.12 1.78 43.15
N GLN A 104 53.66 2.28 42.03
CA GLN A 104 53.00 3.30 41.22
C GLN A 104 51.88 2.74 40.34
N ALA A 105 51.94 1.45 40.01
CA ALA A 105 50.83 0.73 39.41
C ALA A 105 50.83 -0.74 39.85
N SER A 106 49.77 -1.46 39.51
CA SER A 106 49.67 -2.91 39.71
C SER A 106 49.18 -3.61 38.47
N VAL A 107 49.56 -4.88 38.30
CA VAL A 107 49.21 -5.71 37.14
C VAL A 107 48.37 -6.90 37.60
N SER A 108 47.28 -7.15 36.88
CA SER A 108 46.43 -8.33 37.03
C SER A 108 46.06 -8.87 35.66
N VAL A 109 46.15 -10.19 35.49
CA VAL A 109 45.81 -10.86 34.22
C VAL A 109 44.57 -11.73 34.44
N SER A 110 43.60 -11.65 33.53
CA SER A 110 42.37 -12.44 33.59
C SER A 110 41.91 -12.78 32.18
N SER A 111 41.87 -14.08 31.86
CA SER A 111 41.77 -14.58 30.48
C SER A 111 42.78 -13.81 29.59
N ASP A 112 42.27 -13.17 28.54
CA ASP A 112 43.05 -12.59 27.45
C ASP A 112 43.36 -11.09 27.70
N VAL A 113 43.13 -10.63 28.94
CA VAL A 113 43.22 -9.22 29.34
C VAL A 113 44.29 -9.02 30.41
N VAL A 114 45.34 -8.27 30.06
CA VAL A 114 46.33 -7.73 30.99
C VAL A 114 45.84 -6.36 31.46
N THR A 115 45.47 -6.24 32.73
CA THR A 115 44.94 -5.00 33.32
C THR A 115 45.96 -4.37 34.26
N ILE A 116 46.47 -3.21 33.86
CA ILE A 116 47.32 -2.35 34.67
C ILE A 116 46.43 -1.32 35.40
N THR A 117 46.52 -1.25 36.72
CA THR A 117 45.80 -0.27 37.55
C THR A 117 46.80 0.74 38.12
N ILE A 118 46.62 2.03 37.83
CA ILE A 118 47.45 3.10 38.41
C ILE A 118 47.07 3.27 39.88
N CYS A 119 48.02 3.09 40.81
CA CYS A 119 47.71 3.09 42.24
C CYS A 119 47.45 4.50 42.77
N ALA A 120 46.57 4.59 43.77
CA ALA A 120 46.00 5.87 44.21
C ALA A 120 46.69 6.42 45.45
N GLY A 121 47.39 7.56 45.29
CA GLY A 121 48.20 8.20 46.33
C GLY A 121 49.71 8.07 46.13
N ASP A 122 50.17 7.20 45.21
CA ASP A 122 51.58 6.78 45.10
C ASP A 122 52.37 7.49 43.99
N GLY A 123 51.79 8.48 43.30
CA GLY A 123 52.47 9.24 42.24
C GLY A 123 52.53 8.52 40.89
N GLY A 124 51.62 7.58 40.66
CA GLY A 124 51.51 6.79 39.43
C GLY A 124 50.88 7.53 38.24
N ALA A 125 50.30 8.71 38.45
CA ALA A 125 49.58 9.46 37.41
C ALA A 125 50.38 9.62 36.10
N ILE A 126 49.73 9.32 34.97
CA ILE A 126 50.28 9.49 33.62
C ILE A 126 49.70 10.76 33.02
N ALA A 127 50.55 11.73 32.68
CA ALA A 127 50.12 12.99 32.09
C ALA A 127 49.62 12.82 30.64
N ALA A 128 48.71 13.69 30.21
CA ALA A 128 48.27 13.77 28.82
C ALA A 128 49.46 14.00 27.85
N SER A 129 49.39 13.39 26.67
CA SER A 129 50.45 13.35 25.65
C SER A 129 51.74 12.63 26.06
N SER A 130 51.73 11.83 27.13
CA SER A 130 52.87 10.97 27.49
C SER A 130 52.94 9.74 26.60
N THR A 131 54.15 9.33 26.23
CA THR A 131 54.40 7.99 25.67
C THR A 131 54.37 6.96 26.79
N VAL A 132 53.56 5.93 26.63
CA VAL A 132 53.46 4.75 27.50
C VAL A 132 54.05 3.57 26.74
N THR A 133 54.98 2.87 27.36
CA THR A 133 55.53 1.60 26.88
C THR A 133 55.22 0.52 27.90
N ILE A 134 54.78 -0.63 27.43
CA ILE A 134 54.44 -1.79 28.23
C ILE A 134 55.18 -2.98 27.63
N GLU A 135 56.06 -3.58 28.42
CA GLU A 135 56.88 -4.70 28.00
C GLU A 135 56.37 -5.97 28.67
N ILE A 136 56.08 -7.00 27.89
CA ILE A 136 55.51 -8.26 28.36
C ILE A 136 56.42 -9.42 27.98
N GLY A 137 56.76 -10.24 28.97
CA GLY A 137 57.54 -11.46 28.89
C GLY A 137 58.96 -11.31 29.44
N THR A 138 59.87 -12.19 29.00
CA THR A 138 61.27 -12.27 29.46
C THR A 138 62.15 -11.01 29.28
N GLN A 139 61.63 -9.98 28.62
CA GLN A 139 62.27 -8.67 28.47
C GLN A 139 61.89 -7.66 29.55
N ALA A 140 60.79 -7.89 30.29
CA ALA A 140 60.52 -7.17 31.53
C ALA A 140 61.68 -7.45 32.51
N THR A 141 62.32 -6.39 32.99
CA THR A 141 63.52 -6.43 33.84
C THR A 141 63.53 -5.41 34.98
N ALA A 142 62.63 -4.42 35.00
CA ALA A 142 62.60 -3.35 36.00
C ALA A 142 62.06 -3.81 37.36
N GLY A 143 61.03 -4.68 37.37
CA GLY A 143 60.55 -5.38 38.57
C GLY A 143 61.37 -6.63 38.98
N GLY A 144 62.30 -7.06 38.12
CA GLY A 144 62.90 -8.38 38.10
C GLY A 144 62.80 -8.97 36.69
N THR A 145 63.57 -10.00 36.35
CA THR A 145 63.52 -10.61 35.01
C THR A 145 62.29 -11.51 34.88
N GLY A 146 61.40 -11.17 33.95
CA GLY A 146 60.25 -11.99 33.57
C GLY A 146 60.67 -13.40 33.14
N ASN A 147 59.83 -14.39 33.40
CA ASN A 147 60.11 -15.80 33.18
C ASN A 147 59.14 -16.49 32.20
N SER A 148 58.00 -15.87 31.93
CA SER A 148 56.98 -16.37 30.99
C SER A 148 56.88 -15.49 29.74
N GLN A 149 56.11 -15.93 28.75
CA GLN A 149 55.92 -15.27 27.46
C GLN A 149 54.52 -15.61 26.93
N ILE A 150 53.92 -14.73 26.12
CA ILE A 150 52.60 -14.98 25.53
C ILE A 150 52.77 -16.00 24.40
N ALA A 151 51.91 -17.02 24.30
CA ALA A 151 51.94 -17.94 23.16
C ALA A 151 51.09 -17.42 22.00
N ASN A 152 51.68 -17.36 20.81
CA ASN A 152 51.01 -16.93 19.58
C ASN A 152 49.90 -17.91 19.15
N PRO A 153 48.86 -17.41 18.44
CA PRO A 153 47.86 -18.23 17.77
C PRO A 153 48.42 -19.40 16.95
N GLY A 154 47.77 -20.55 17.02
CA GLY A 154 48.15 -21.75 16.26
C GLY A 154 47.80 -21.73 14.77
N THR A 155 47.23 -20.64 14.26
CA THR A 155 46.88 -20.44 12.85
C THR A 155 47.52 -19.16 12.34
N ALA A 156 47.97 -19.16 11.08
CA ALA A 156 48.55 -17.97 10.46
C ALA A 156 47.41 -17.02 10.03
N GLY A 157 47.56 -15.72 10.29
CA GLY A 157 46.52 -14.73 10.07
C GLY A 157 46.82 -13.40 10.76
N THR A 158 45.92 -12.44 10.58
CA THR A 158 45.98 -11.15 11.27
C THR A 158 45.07 -11.20 12.49
N TYR A 159 45.63 -10.87 13.66
CA TYR A 159 44.94 -10.87 14.94
C TYR A 159 44.97 -9.49 15.56
N THR A 160 44.03 -9.19 16.45
CA THR A 160 43.86 -7.84 17.02
C THR A 160 44.30 -7.81 18.48
N ILE A 161 45.09 -6.80 18.83
CA ILE A 161 45.34 -6.38 20.21
C ILE A 161 44.67 -5.02 20.41
N THR A 162 43.97 -4.82 21.53
CA THR A 162 43.31 -3.55 21.85
C THR A 162 43.78 -2.99 23.18
N VAL A 163 43.90 -1.66 23.25
CA VAL A 163 44.18 -0.91 24.48
C VAL A 163 42.90 -0.16 24.86
N GLY A 164 42.51 -0.23 26.13
CA GLY A 164 41.32 0.42 26.68
C GLY A 164 41.36 0.49 28.20
N GLY A 165 40.21 0.50 28.87
CA GLY A 165 40.12 0.56 30.34
C GLY A 165 39.39 1.82 30.84
N SER A 166 39.47 2.09 32.15
CA SER A 166 38.78 3.24 32.77
C SER A 166 39.51 4.57 32.62
N PHE A 167 40.78 4.55 32.16
CA PHE A 167 41.56 5.77 31.92
C PHE A 167 41.05 6.63 30.75
N GLY A 168 40.20 6.06 29.89
CA GLY A 168 39.42 6.79 28.90
C GLY A 168 39.93 6.70 27.47
N ASP A 169 41.23 6.58 27.21
CA ASP A 169 41.70 6.39 25.83
C ASP A 169 41.49 4.94 25.34
N ARG A 170 41.36 4.76 24.02
CA ARG A 170 41.23 3.45 23.36
C ARG A 170 42.09 3.37 22.09
N GLY A 171 42.53 2.16 21.75
CA GLY A 171 43.29 1.87 20.53
C GLY A 171 43.15 0.42 20.10
N SER A 172 43.45 0.15 18.83
CA SER A 172 43.47 -1.21 18.27
C SER A 172 44.63 -1.32 17.29
N LEU A 173 45.32 -2.44 17.34
CA LEU A 173 46.45 -2.78 16.49
C LEU A 173 46.24 -4.18 15.91
N ALA A 174 46.45 -4.29 14.60
CA ALA A 174 46.48 -5.56 13.90
C ALA A 174 47.92 -6.11 13.88
N VAL A 175 48.12 -7.33 14.39
CA VAL A 175 49.40 -8.04 14.42
C VAL A 175 49.34 -9.28 13.54
N GLY A 176 50.39 -9.51 12.75
CA GLY A 176 50.48 -10.64 11.82
C GLY A 176 51.16 -11.84 12.45
N ILE A 177 50.52 -13.01 12.37
CA ILE A 177 51.07 -14.31 12.72
C ILE A 177 51.26 -15.13 11.44
N THR A 178 52.41 -15.77 11.31
CA THR A 178 52.90 -16.43 10.08
C THR A 178 53.21 -17.90 10.35
N SER A 179 53.01 -18.76 9.34
CA SER A 179 53.32 -20.17 9.47
C SER A 179 54.84 -20.42 9.58
N PRO A 180 55.30 -21.43 10.33
CA PRO A 180 56.72 -21.65 10.54
C PRO A 180 57.36 -22.11 9.23
N GLY A 181 58.20 -21.26 8.64
CA GLY A 181 58.76 -21.45 7.29
C GLY A 181 58.46 -20.30 6.33
N GLY A 182 57.61 -19.33 6.69
CA GLY A 182 57.54 -18.04 6.00
C GLY A 182 58.84 -17.26 6.16
N VAL A 183 59.52 -16.94 5.05
CA VAL A 183 60.81 -16.24 5.07
C VAL A 183 60.62 -14.79 5.52
N ALA A 184 61.09 -14.48 6.73
CA ALA A 184 61.35 -13.11 7.13
C ALA A 184 62.57 -12.58 6.36
N VAL A 185 62.41 -11.49 5.62
CA VAL A 185 63.54 -10.77 5.00
C VAL A 185 64.24 -9.93 6.08
N SER A 186 65.11 -10.56 6.85
CA SER A 186 66.01 -9.89 7.79
C SER A 186 67.30 -9.44 7.09
N GLY A 187 67.27 -8.22 6.55
CA GLY A 187 68.45 -7.54 6.02
C GLY A 187 69.33 -6.96 7.13
N THR A 188 70.07 -7.80 7.85
CA THR A 188 70.99 -7.35 8.91
C THR A 188 72.24 -6.68 8.33
N VAL A 189 72.62 -5.52 8.89
CA VAL A 189 73.87 -4.83 8.53
C VAL A 189 75.08 -5.68 8.93
N ALA A 190 75.87 -6.10 7.94
CA ALA A 190 77.15 -6.75 8.16
C ALA A 190 78.28 -5.69 8.19
N THR A 191 78.78 -5.39 9.39
CA THR A 191 80.05 -4.67 9.55
C THR A 191 81.21 -5.59 9.18
N SER A 192 82.00 -5.22 8.17
CA SER A 192 83.28 -5.88 7.87
C SER A 192 84.43 -4.87 7.98
N SER A 193 85.18 -4.99 9.07
CA SER A 193 86.46 -4.30 9.25
C SER A 193 87.60 -5.16 8.69
N PRO A 194 88.54 -4.58 7.94
CA PRO A 194 89.89 -5.10 7.82
C PRO A 194 90.85 -4.30 8.71
N THR A 195 91.54 -4.99 9.61
CA THR A 195 92.78 -4.50 10.25
C THR A 195 93.94 -4.58 9.23
N PRO A 196 94.97 -3.72 9.28
CA PRO A 196 96.05 -3.91 10.28
C PRO A 196 96.77 -2.65 10.81
N GLN A 197 97.14 -2.71 12.10
CA GLN A 197 98.49 -2.46 12.63
C GLN A 197 99.30 -1.18 12.25
N GLY A 198 99.62 -0.34 13.26
CA GLY A 198 100.97 0.27 13.32
C GLY A 198 101.11 1.71 13.87
N GLY A 199 101.88 1.83 14.96
CA GLY A 199 102.85 2.94 15.16
C GLY A 199 102.32 4.26 15.73
N GLY A 200 102.96 4.74 16.81
CA GLY A 200 102.77 6.11 17.34
C GLY A 200 103.92 7.06 16.95
N GLY A 201 103.78 8.34 17.32
CA GLY A 201 104.81 9.36 17.15
C GLY A 201 104.20 10.75 16.91
N GLY A 202 104.64 11.77 17.66
CA GLY A 202 104.07 13.13 17.58
C GLY A 202 104.98 14.16 16.89
N PHE A 203 104.69 15.43 17.18
CA PHE A 203 105.31 16.71 16.74
C PHE A 203 104.60 17.52 15.64
N LEU A 204 104.57 18.84 15.89
CA LEU A 204 104.04 19.96 15.10
C LEU A 204 105.16 20.55 14.20
N PRO A 205 104.95 21.68 13.48
CA PRO A 205 104.06 21.98 12.35
C PRO A 205 104.93 22.56 11.17
N PRO A 206 104.47 23.53 10.36
CA PRO A 206 103.35 23.56 9.42
C PRO A 206 103.81 23.54 7.93
N GLY A 207 102.91 23.26 7.00
CA GLY A 207 103.18 23.41 5.55
C GLY A 207 101.90 23.60 4.76
N GLY A 208 101.65 24.81 4.28
CA GLY A 208 100.49 25.11 3.42
C GLY A 208 100.69 24.58 2.02
N GLY A 209 100.24 23.35 1.77
CA GLY A 209 99.79 22.96 0.43
C GLY A 209 98.39 23.53 0.21
N ALA A 210 98.15 24.13 -0.95
CA ALA A 210 96.77 24.42 -1.37
C ALA A 210 96.07 23.09 -1.64
N ASP A 211 94.87 22.89 -1.12
CA ASP A 211 94.10 21.72 -1.51
C ASP A 211 93.70 21.82 -2.99
N SER A 212 93.73 20.67 -3.65
CA SER A 212 93.41 20.50 -5.07
C SER A 212 92.65 19.20 -5.33
N ALA A 213 92.33 18.43 -4.28
CA ALA A 213 91.30 17.41 -4.35
C ALA A 213 89.93 18.09 -4.35
N ALA A 214 88.93 17.43 -4.95
CA ALA A 214 87.53 17.83 -4.87
C ALA A 214 86.77 16.81 -4.02
N PRO A 215 85.74 17.22 -3.27
CA PRO A 215 85.08 16.37 -2.28
C PRO A 215 84.42 15.15 -2.92
N ILE A 216 84.59 13.96 -2.33
CA ILE A 216 84.00 12.72 -2.81
C ILE A 216 82.55 12.61 -2.33
N ILE A 217 81.62 12.97 -3.22
CA ILE A 217 80.17 12.85 -2.98
C ILE A 217 79.75 11.37 -2.93
N SER A 218 79.06 10.99 -1.85
CA SER A 218 78.58 9.63 -1.56
C SER A 218 77.15 9.65 -0.96
N ASN A 219 76.49 8.49 -0.91
CA ASN A 219 75.17 8.31 -0.27
C ASN A 219 74.04 9.24 -0.77
N VAL A 220 74.07 9.65 -2.04
CA VAL A 220 73.04 10.53 -2.64
C VAL A 220 71.69 9.81 -2.71
N GLN A 221 70.68 10.35 -2.02
CA GLN A 221 69.34 9.77 -1.90
C GLN A 221 68.26 10.85 -1.84
N ALA A 222 67.03 10.49 -2.24
CA ALA A 222 65.82 11.26 -2.00
C ALA A 222 65.01 10.59 -0.88
N THR A 223 64.60 11.37 0.12
CA THR A 223 63.91 10.94 1.34
C THR A 223 62.70 11.85 1.59
N ASN A 224 61.80 11.48 2.52
CA ASN A 224 60.60 12.27 2.87
C ASN A 224 59.81 12.77 1.65
N ILE A 225 59.63 11.90 0.66
CA ILE A 225 58.94 12.24 -0.58
C ILE A 225 57.44 12.38 -0.30
N THR A 226 56.87 13.49 -0.72
CA THR A 226 55.45 13.84 -0.61
C THR A 226 54.86 14.12 -1.99
N GLU A 227 53.59 14.51 -2.06
CA GLU A 227 52.95 14.98 -3.30
C GLU A 227 53.63 16.23 -3.89
N THR A 228 54.20 17.10 -3.04
CA THR A 228 54.68 18.43 -3.47
C THR A 228 56.12 18.74 -3.06
N GLY A 229 56.89 17.78 -2.57
CA GLY A 229 58.25 18.00 -2.07
C GLY A 229 59.03 16.72 -1.75
N ALA A 230 60.34 16.85 -1.56
CA ALA A 230 61.24 15.76 -1.17
C ALA A 230 62.53 16.33 -0.54
N ASP A 231 63.14 15.57 0.37
CA ASP A 231 64.42 15.91 0.99
C ASP A 231 65.58 15.15 0.32
N LEU A 232 66.49 15.89 -0.30
CA LEU A 232 67.66 15.33 -1.00
C LEU A 232 68.87 15.37 -0.07
N THR A 233 69.48 14.21 0.18
CA THR A 233 70.55 14.03 1.17
C THR A 233 71.77 13.32 0.58
N TRP A 234 72.98 13.72 0.99
CA TRP A 234 74.23 13.06 0.61
C TRP A 234 75.33 13.34 1.65
N THR A 235 76.49 12.71 1.50
CA THR A 235 77.68 12.90 2.35
C THR A 235 78.93 13.16 1.52
N THR A 236 79.88 13.90 2.09
CA THR A 236 81.24 14.08 1.54
C THR A 236 82.28 13.58 2.54
N ASP A 237 83.49 13.31 2.07
CA ASP A 237 84.65 12.95 2.88
C ASP A 237 85.33 14.16 3.57
N GLU A 238 85.04 15.38 3.09
CA GLU A 238 85.52 16.64 3.66
C GLU A 238 84.42 17.73 3.72
N PRO A 239 84.57 18.80 4.54
CA PRO A 239 83.55 19.85 4.67
C PRO A 239 83.36 20.66 3.37
N ALA A 240 82.17 20.55 2.76
CA ALA A 240 81.86 21.17 1.48
C ALA A 240 80.48 21.87 1.50
N ASP A 241 80.23 22.75 0.53
CA ASP A 241 78.91 23.39 0.37
C ASP A 241 77.83 22.39 -0.09
N SER A 242 76.56 22.76 0.07
CA SER A 242 75.44 21.87 -0.26
C SER A 242 74.66 22.44 -1.43
N ARG A 243 74.75 21.85 -2.63
CA ARG A 243 73.98 22.28 -3.80
C ARG A 243 73.34 21.12 -4.54
N VAL A 244 72.14 21.33 -5.06
CA VAL A 244 71.46 20.41 -5.98
C VAL A 244 71.16 21.13 -7.28
N ASP A 245 71.24 20.44 -8.42
CA ASP A 245 70.50 20.81 -9.63
C ASP A 245 69.31 19.85 -9.79
N TYR A 246 68.11 20.34 -10.11
CA TYR A 246 66.94 19.49 -10.33
C TYR A 246 66.02 19.95 -11.48
N GLY A 247 65.31 19.01 -12.10
CA GLY A 247 64.39 19.24 -13.22
C GLY A 247 63.47 18.06 -13.51
N LEU A 248 62.59 18.21 -14.49
CA LEU A 248 61.82 17.09 -15.08
C LEU A 248 62.67 16.27 -16.06
N THR A 249 63.86 16.76 -16.40
CA THR A 249 64.84 16.10 -17.27
C THR A 249 66.24 16.23 -16.69
N VAL A 250 67.19 15.46 -17.24
CA VAL A 250 68.64 15.61 -16.98
C VAL A 250 69.24 16.97 -17.39
N SER A 251 68.42 17.89 -17.91
CA SER A 251 68.79 19.31 -18.13
C SER A 251 68.66 20.16 -16.86
N TYR A 252 68.03 19.63 -15.81
CA TYR A 252 67.82 20.27 -14.51
C TYR A 252 67.17 21.66 -14.58
N GLU A 253 66.11 21.78 -15.39
CA GLU A 253 65.54 23.08 -15.76
C GLU A 253 64.63 23.74 -14.71
N LYS A 254 64.50 23.15 -13.50
CA LYS A 254 63.64 23.68 -12.42
C LYS A 254 64.40 24.50 -11.39
N GLY A 255 65.70 24.26 -11.18
CA GLY A 255 66.54 25.16 -10.39
C GLY A 255 67.80 24.53 -9.81
N SER A 256 68.58 25.37 -9.13
CA SER A 256 69.83 24.99 -8.45
C SER A 256 69.88 25.48 -6.98
N PRO A 257 69.03 24.99 -6.07
CA PRO A 257 69.07 25.38 -4.66
C PRO A 257 70.42 25.03 -4.00
N SER A 258 70.88 25.91 -3.10
CA SER A 258 72.17 25.76 -2.41
C SER A 258 72.16 26.37 -1.01
N GLU A 259 72.82 25.69 -0.07
CA GLU A 259 73.13 26.15 1.28
C GLU A 259 74.64 26.36 1.42
N THR A 260 75.05 27.50 1.99
CA THR A 260 76.45 27.93 2.09
C THR A 260 77.29 27.36 3.24
N PRO A 261 76.76 26.78 4.34
CA PRO A 261 77.59 26.16 5.37
C PRO A 261 78.39 24.97 4.82
N LEU A 262 79.70 24.94 5.10
CA LEU A 262 80.55 23.79 4.79
C LEU A 262 80.30 22.66 5.80
N VAL A 263 79.78 21.54 5.33
CA VAL A 263 79.38 20.37 6.14
C VAL A 263 79.80 19.07 5.45
N VAL A 264 79.76 17.95 6.17
CA VAL A 264 80.02 16.59 5.63
C VAL A 264 78.76 15.75 5.42
N SER A 265 77.62 16.26 5.87
CA SER A 265 76.29 15.65 5.73
C SER A 265 75.33 16.73 5.28
N HIS A 266 74.77 16.54 4.09
CA HIS A 266 74.07 17.57 3.33
C HIS A 266 72.59 17.24 3.22
N ARG A 267 71.76 18.27 3.20
CA ARG A 267 70.31 18.16 3.05
C ARG A 267 69.76 19.39 2.33
N ILE A 268 69.02 19.17 1.25
CA ILE A 268 68.28 20.19 0.50
C ILE A 268 66.82 19.75 0.38
N SER A 269 65.91 20.54 0.94
CA SER A 269 64.46 20.29 0.87
C SER A 269 63.86 20.96 -0.38
N LEU A 270 63.32 20.17 -1.30
CA LEU A 270 62.54 20.66 -2.43
C LEU A 270 61.05 20.77 -2.06
N SER A 271 60.40 21.83 -2.54
CA SER A 271 58.97 22.08 -2.34
C SER A 271 58.33 22.65 -3.62
N SER A 272 56.99 22.74 -3.64
CA SER A 272 56.21 23.18 -4.80
C SER A 272 56.42 22.32 -6.06
N LEU A 273 56.68 21.03 -5.86
CA LEU A 273 56.72 20.03 -6.94
C LEU A 273 55.29 19.66 -7.37
N LEU A 274 55.15 19.10 -8.58
CA LEU A 274 53.89 18.56 -9.08
C LEU A 274 53.69 17.12 -8.54
N PRO A 275 52.46 16.71 -8.16
CA PRO A 275 52.15 15.33 -7.78
C PRO A 275 52.37 14.31 -8.91
N ASP A 276 52.57 13.04 -8.54
CA ASP A 276 52.81 11.87 -9.43
C ASP A 276 53.88 12.08 -10.52
N THR A 277 54.78 13.04 -10.33
CA THR A 277 55.70 13.54 -11.35
C THR A 277 57.13 13.11 -11.04
N SER A 278 57.84 12.62 -12.06
CA SER A 278 59.26 12.24 -11.90
C SER A 278 60.17 13.45 -12.08
N TYR A 279 61.16 13.55 -11.19
CA TYR A 279 62.18 14.59 -11.18
C TYR A 279 63.57 13.96 -11.20
N HIS A 280 64.44 14.50 -12.04
CA HIS A 280 65.88 14.23 -12.08
C HIS A 280 66.61 15.25 -11.21
N PHE A 281 67.65 14.81 -10.51
CA PHE A 281 68.52 15.66 -9.71
C PHE A 281 69.96 15.15 -9.66
N ARG A 282 70.89 16.05 -9.36
CA ARG A 282 72.28 15.72 -8.99
C ARG A 282 72.78 16.62 -7.88
N ALA A 283 73.61 16.07 -7.01
CA ALA A 283 74.31 16.81 -5.97
C ALA A 283 75.59 17.47 -6.53
N ARG A 284 75.92 18.65 -5.99
CA ARG A 284 77.17 19.38 -6.22
C ARG A 284 77.65 19.90 -4.88
N SER A 285 78.95 19.80 -4.65
CA SER A 285 79.60 20.24 -3.42
C SER A 285 81.00 20.74 -3.76
N ALA A 286 81.39 21.86 -3.16
CA ALA A 286 82.70 22.47 -3.27
C ALA A 286 83.31 22.73 -1.89
N ASP A 287 84.62 22.50 -1.76
CA ASP A 287 85.38 22.73 -0.53
C ASP A 287 85.58 24.23 -0.22
N GLN A 288 86.34 24.53 0.83
CA GLN A 288 86.71 25.91 1.19
C GLN A 288 87.61 26.61 0.14
N PHE A 289 88.27 25.86 -0.73
CA PHE A 289 89.23 26.36 -1.72
C PHE A 289 88.63 26.52 -3.13
N GLY A 290 87.40 26.04 -3.34
CA GLY A 290 86.65 26.11 -4.59
C GLY A 290 86.77 24.86 -5.48
N ASN A 291 87.38 23.78 -4.99
CA ASN A 291 87.43 22.50 -5.68
C ASN A 291 86.05 21.85 -5.63
N ALA A 292 85.42 21.63 -6.79
CA ALA A 292 84.02 21.23 -6.90
C ALA A 292 83.83 19.85 -7.52
N ALA A 293 83.01 19.02 -6.87
CA ALA A 293 82.55 17.74 -7.38
C ALA A 293 81.08 17.77 -7.81
N THR A 294 80.65 16.78 -8.58
CA THR A 294 79.27 16.62 -9.05
C THR A 294 78.92 15.14 -9.12
N SER A 295 77.78 14.75 -8.58
CA SER A 295 77.30 13.37 -8.59
C SER A 295 76.82 12.94 -9.99
N PRO A 296 76.63 11.63 -10.21
CA PRO A 296 75.75 11.12 -11.27
C PRO A 296 74.32 11.70 -11.16
N ASP A 297 73.52 11.45 -12.19
CA ASP A 297 72.08 11.73 -12.16
C ASP A 297 71.33 10.71 -11.29
N PHE A 298 70.37 11.20 -10.52
CA PHE A 298 69.44 10.42 -9.71
C PHE A 298 68.01 10.89 -10.00
N SER A 299 67.03 10.02 -9.81
CA SER A 299 65.61 10.35 -10.03
C SER A 299 64.74 9.94 -8.85
N PHE A 300 63.72 10.75 -8.56
CA PHE A 300 62.62 10.37 -7.68
C PHE A 300 61.27 10.68 -8.35
N ARG A 301 60.17 10.22 -7.75
CA ARG A 301 58.81 10.53 -8.19
C ARG A 301 58.00 10.98 -6.97
N THR A 302 57.34 12.13 -7.06
CA THR A 302 56.41 12.60 -6.02
C THR A 302 55.23 11.64 -5.88
N LEU A 303 54.59 11.63 -4.71
CA LEU A 303 53.38 10.84 -4.51
C LEU A 303 52.23 11.37 -5.35
N GLY A 304 51.28 10.50 -5.72
CA GLY A 304 50.01 10.93 -6.30
C GLY A 304 49.08 11.54 -5.25
N PRO A 305 48.09 12.36 -5.65
CA PRO A 305 47.11 12.88 -4.72
C PRO A 305 46.32 11.74 -4.06
N PRO A 306 45.94 11.85 -2.79
CA PRO A 306 45.14 10.83 -2.12
C PRO A 306 43.77 10.72 -2.77
N ASP A 307 43.25 9.49 -2.87
CA ASP A 307 41.87 9.30 -3.31
C ASP A 307 40.90 9.85 -2.26
N THR A 308 39.92 10.61 -2.73
CA THR A 308 38.88 11.26 -1.92
C THR A 308 37.48 10.97 -2.49
N SER A 309 37.39 10.12 -3.51
CA SER A 309 36.16 9.56 -4.05
C SER A 309 35.65 8.49 -3.11
N ALA A 310 34.35 8.44 -2.82
CA ALA A 310 33.76 7.26 -2.22
C ALA A 310 33.17 6.36 -3.31
N PRO A 311 33.20 5.02 -3.16
CA PRO A 311 32.71 4.10 -4.18
C PRO A 311 31.20 4.30 -4.43
N ALA A 312 30.82 4.58 -5.67
CA ALA A 312 29.43 4.70 -6.08
C ALA A 312 28.75 3.33 -6.08
N ILE A 313 27.77 3.15 -5.19
CA ILE A 313 26.93 1.94 -5.11
C ILE A 313 25.80 2.01 -6.15
N SER A 314 25.63 0.95 -6.94
CA SER A 314 24.51 0.77 -7.88
C SER A 314 23.82 -0.60 -7.69
N ASP A 315 22.68 -0.77 -8.34
CA ASP A 315 22.00 -2.08 -8.53
C ASP A 315 21.66 -2.85 -7.24
N LEU A 316 21.45 -2.11 -6.14
CA LEU A 316 21.03 -2.64 -4.84
C LEU A 316 19.65 -3.30 -4.93
N GLN A 317 19.58 -4.59 -4.62
CA GLN A 317 18.35 -5.39 -4.67
C GLN A 317 18.40 -6.54 -3.66
N VAL A 318 17.21 -7.02 -3.28
CA VAL A 318 17.02 -8.22 -2.44
C VAL A 318 16.56 -9.37 -3.34
N ILE A 319 17.26 -10.50 -3.28
CA ILE A 319 16.99 -11.73 -4.03
C ILE A 319 16.99 -12.95 -3.09
N ASN A 320 16.60 -14.12 -3.58
CA ASN A 320 16.56 -15.38 -2.82
C ASN A 320 15.83 -15.26 -1.46
N LEU A 321 14.73 -14.49 -1.46
CA LEU A 321 13.89 -14.25 -0.29
C LEU A 321 13.11 -15.51 0.08
N THR A 322 13.19 -15.90 1.35
CA THR A 322 12.42 -16.99 1.95
C THR A 322 11.75 -16.51 3.24
N GLY A 323 11.13 -17.40 4.01
CA GLY A 323 10.63 -17.06 5.35
C GLY A 323 11.71 -16.85 6.42
N SER A 324 12.95 -17.26 6.17
CA SER A 324 14.04 -17.16 7.16
C SER A 324 15.39 -16.69 6.61
N SER A 325 15.46 -16.37 5.33
CA SER A 325 16.66 -15.89 4.64
C SER A 325 16.34 -14.85 3.57
N ALA A 326 17.35 -14.04 3.24
CA ALA A 326 17.34 -13.13 2.11
C ALA A 326 18.78 -12.91 1.64
N ARG A 327 19.00 -12.50 0.39
CA ARG A 327 20.32 -12.09 -0.11
C ARG A 327 20.24 -10.67 -0.64
N VAL A 328 21.05 -9.76 -0.08
CA VAL A 328 21.23 -8.42 -0.64
C VAL A 328 22.43 -8.45 -1.60
N VAL A 329 22.24 -7.95 -2.82
CA VAL A 329 23.31 -7.79 -3.81
C VAL A 329 23.35 -6.36 -4.33
N TRP A 330 24.54 -5.87 -4.67
CA TRP A 330 24.78 -4.54 -5.25
C TRP A 330 26.12 -4.54 -6.01
N ALA A 331 26.37 -3.50 -6.79
CA ALA A 331 27.64 -3.28 -7.47
C ALA A 331 28.32 -1.97 -7.03
N THR A 332 29.63 -1.86 -7.28
CA THR A 332 30.42 -0.63 -7.12
C THR A 332 31.24 -0.33 -8.37
N ASN A 333 31.56 0.95 -8.59
CA ASN A 333 32.40 1.40 -9.71
C ASN A 333 33.90 1.09 -9.54
N GLU A 334 34.33 0.65 -8.35
CA GLU A 334 35.72 0.40 -7.99
C GLU A 334 35.80 -0.64 -6.86
N PRO A 335 36.89 -1.42 -6.73
CA PRO A 335 36.96 -2.50 -5.75
C PRO A 335 36.82 -2.01 -4.31
N ALA A 336 35.75 -2.45 -3.63
CA ALA A 336 35.39 -2.02 -2.30
C ALA A 336 35.09 -3.20 -1.37
N THR A 337 35.04 -2.96 -0.07
CA THR A 337 34.52 -3.94 0.91
C THR A 337 33.01 -4.08 0.79
N SER A 338 32.47 -5.22 1.23
CA SER A 338 31.01 -5.45 1.27
C SER A 338 30.52 -5.38 2.71
N GLN A 339 29.54 -4.53 3.03
CA GLN A 339 28.87 -4.51 4.33
C GLN A 339 27.38 -4.22 4.13
N VAL A 340 26.51 -4.80 4.96
CA VAL A 340 25.10 -4.41 5.05
C VAL A 340 24.71 -4.27 6.53
N ASP A 341 24.15 -3.12 6.91
CA ASP A 341 23.44 -2.96 8.18
C ASP A 341 21.99 -3.42 8.00
N TYR A 342 21.39 -4.11 8.97
CA TYR A 342 20.00 -4.58 8.88
C TYR A 342 19.25 -4.57 10.23
N GLY A 343 17.93 -4.46 10.18
CA GLY A 343 17.04 -4.45 11.35
C GLY A 343 15.57 -4.60 10.95
N GLN A 344 14.66 -4.69 11.91
CA GLN A 344 13.22 -4.53 11.71
C GLN A 344 12.81 -3.05 11.59
N SER A 345 13.74 -2.11 11.83
CA SER A 345 13.56 -0.68 11.61
C SER A 345 14.78 -0.01 10.98
N ILE A 346 14.63 1.26 10.58
CA ILE A 346 15.71 2.11 10.07
C ILE A 346 16.84 2.38 11.09
N SER A 347 16.76 1.90 12.34
CA SER A 347 17.91 1.89 13.26
C SER A 347 18.89 0.74 13.02
N TYR A 348 18.55 -0.25 12.19
CA TYR A 348 19.38 -1.41 11.87
C TYR A 348 19.88 -2.15 13.13
N GLU A 349 18.98 -2.31 14.10
CA GLU A 349 19.28 -2.78 15.45
C GLU A 349 19.67 -4.27 15.55
N LEU A 350 19.52 -5.04 14.47
CA LEU A 350 20.02 -6.43 14.40
C LEU A 350 21.50 -6.50 13.99
N GLY A 351 22.08 -5.36 13.60
CA GLY A 351 23.52 -5.19 13.44
C GLY A 351 23.97 -5.10 11.99
N MET A 352 25.17 -5.60 11.73
CA MET A 352 25.82 -5.53 10.42
C MET A 352 26.47 -6.86 10.05
N VAL A 353 26.44 -7.20 8.77
CA VAL A 353 27.18 -8.33 8.19
C VAL A 353 28.18 -7.77 7.19
N GLU A 354 29.43 -8.24 7.23
CA GLU A 354 30.50 -7.77 6.34
C GLU A 354 31.27 -8.92 5.67
N ASP A 355 31.77 -8.64 4.47
CA ASP A 355 32.76 -9.43 3.75
C ASP A 355 33.91 -8.50 3.38
N GLY A 356 35.07 -8.75 4.00
CA GLY A 356 36.29 -7.97 3.84
C GLY A 356 37.02 -8.17 2.51
N ARG A 357 36.47 -8.95 1.57
CA ARG A 357 37.02 -9.07 0.21
C ARG A 357 36.75 -7.79 -0.59
N TRP A 358 37.77 -7.38 -1.35
CA TRP A 358 37.70 -6.29 -2.32
C TRP A 358 37.01 -6.77 -3.60
N LEU A 359 35.75 -6.37 -3.80
CA LEU A 359 34.88 -6.82 -4.88
C LEU A 359 34.29 -5.64 -5.66
N LEU A 360 33.83 -5.91 -6.88
CA LEU A 360 33.00 -4.99 -7.67
C LEU A 360 31.52 -5.40 -7.60
N ASP A 361 31.24 -6.70 -7.63
CA ASP A 361 29.93 -7.29 -7.39
C ASP A 361 29.86 -7.83 -5.95
N HIS A 362 28.90 -7.36 -5.17
CA HIS A 362 28.75 -7.65 -3.76
C HIS A 362 27.51 -8.51 -3.50
N ALA A 363 27.62 -9.45 -2.56
CA ALA A 363 26.50 -10.25 -2.10
C ALA A 363 26.65 -10.58 -0.61
N ILE A 364 25.60 -10.33 0.17
CA ILE A 364 25.50 -10.68 1.59
C ILE A 364 24.23 -11.51 1.80
N ASP A 365 24.40 -12.69 2.40
CA ASP A 365 23.31 -13.58 2.79
C ASP A 365 22.89 -13.34 4.25
N PHE A 366 21.58 -13.27 4.47
CA PHE A 366 20.96 -13.27 5.79
C PHE A 366 20.32 -14.63 6.07
N SER A 367 20.39 -15.06 7.33
CA SER A 367 19.80 -16.30 7.81
C SER A 367 19.23 -16.10 9.21
N ASN A 368 18.28 -16.95 9.62
CA ASN A 368 17.56 -16.85 10.90
C ASN A 368 16.72 -15.56 11.02
N LEU A 369 16.20 -15.06 9.90
CA LEU A 369 15.13 -14.08 9.92
C LEU A 369 13.82 -14.73 10.41
N THR A 370 12.93 -13.95 11.01
CA THR A 370 11.57 -14.38 11.35
C THR A 370 10.68 -14.23 10.11
N SER A 371 9.71 -15.11 9.92
CA SER A 371 8.74 -15.06 8.80
C SER A 371 7.75 -13.91 8.95
N GLU A 372 7.11 -13.52 7.84
CA GLU A 372 6.12 -12.41 7.78
C GLU A 372 6.64 -11.07 8.38
N THR A 373 7.96 -10.91 8.51
CA THR A 373 8.58 -9.82 9.24
C THR A 373 9.21 -8.86 8.26
N THR A 374 8.92 -7.56 8.43
CA THR A 374 9.53 -6.51 7.61
C THR A 374 10.91 -6.16 8.16
N TYR A 375 11.89 -6.10 7.25
CA TYR A 375 13.28 -5.75 7.50
C TYR A 375 13.69 -4.55 6.65
N HIS A 376 14.48 -3.68 7.26
CA HIS A 376 15.22 -2.58 6.66
C HIS A 376 16.68 -3.00 6.54
N ALA A 377 17.30 -2.72 5.40
CA ALA A 377 18.71 -2.99 5.17
C ALA A 377 19.38 -1.86 4.38
N ARG A 378 20.68 -1.66 4.59
CA ARG A 378 21.48 -0.67 3.86
C ARG A 378 22.88 -1.17 3.61
N ALA A 379 23.24 -1.30 2.33
CA ALA A 379 24.61 -1.56 1.91
C ALA A 379 25.56 -0.39 2.23
N GLN A 380 26.75 -0.74 2.69
CA GLN A 380 27.90 0.13 2.85
C GLN A 380 29.09 -0.48 2.11
N SER A 381 29.89 0.36 1.44
CA SER A 381 31.11 -0.06 0.75
C SER A 381 32.20 0.96 0.99
N LYS A 382 33.43 0.48 1.22
CA LYS A 382 34.61 1.30 1.50
C LYS A 382 35.72 0.94 0.54
N ASP A 383 36.38 1.94 -0.04
CA ASP A 383 37.53 1.75 -0.94
C ASP A 383 38.83 1.47 -0.16
N ALA A 384 39.93 1.27 -0.90
CA ALA A 384 41.25 1.04 -0.32
C ALA A 384 41.87 2.28 0.38
N ALA A 385 41.37 3.48 0.10
CA ALA A 385 41.79 4.74 0.74
C ALA A 385 41.03 5.02 2.05
N GLY A 386 39.93 4.31 2.30
CA GLY A 386 39.08 4.44 3.48
C GLY A 386 37.80 5.27 3.27
N ASN A 387 37.53 5.74 2.05
CA ASN A 387 36.34 6.51 1.72
C ASN A 387 35.10 5.61 1.76
N LEU A 388 34.08 6.02 2.52
CA LEU A 388 32.90 5.21 2.81
C LEU A 388 31.67 5.72 2.07
N ALA A 389 31.06 4.85 1.27
CA ALA A 389 29.74 5.07 0.69
C ALA A 389 28.65 4.31 1.46
N ARG A 390 27.45 4.86 1.43
CA ARG A 390 26.23 4.25 1.98
C ARG A 390 25.11 4.36 0.96
N SER A 391 24.40 3.26 0.75
CA SER A 391 23.22 3.23 -0.09
C SER A 391 22.00 3.89 0.58
N GLY A 392 20.89 3.99 -0.16
CA GLY A 392 19.57 4.19 0.44
C GLY A 392 19.13 2.97 1.24
N ASP A 393 18.04 3.13 1.99
CA ASP A 393 17.38 2.03 2.70
C ASP A 393 16.63 1.13 1.69
N VAL A 394 16.78 -0.19 1.82
CA VAL A 394 15.98 -1.19 1.10
C VAL A 394 15.12 -1.96 2.09
N ILE A 395 13.83 -2.06 1.78
CA ILE A 395 12.82 -2.67 2.65
C ILE A 395 12.37 -3.98 2.01
N PHE A 396 12.31 -5.05 2.79
CA PHE A 396 11.81 -6.36 2.35
C PHE A 396 11.08 -7.07 3.48
N THR A 397 10.07 -7.88 3.15
CA THR A 397 9.30 -8.67 4.13
C THR A 397 9.52 -10.15 3.83
N THR A 398 9.95 -10.92 4.83
CA THR A 398 10.14 -12.36 4.69
C THR A 398 8.82 -13.08 4.38
N LEU A 399 8.90 -14.19 3.65
CA LEU A 399 7.70 -14.96 3.31
C LEU A 399 7.07 -15.60 4.55
N ASP A 400 5.76 -15.73 4.54
CA ASP A 400 5.07 -16.64 5.45
C ASP A 400 5.36 -18.11 5.06
N ILE A 401 5.48 -18.96 6.08
CA ILE A 401 5.81 -20.40 6.01
C ILE A 401 4.95 -21.25 6.96
N THR A 402 4.02 -20.63 7.69
CA THR A 402 3.19 -21.28 8.70
C THR A 402 1.84 -21.67 8.11
N PRO A 403 1.48 -22.97 8.05
CA PRO A 403 0.16 -23.37 7.55
C PRO A 403 -1.00 -22.99 8.49
N PRO A 404 -2.19 -22.70 7.94
CA PRO A 404 -3.35 -22.26 8.71
C PRO A 404 -3.86 -23.36 9.65
N GLN A 405 -3.86 -23.11 10.95
CA GLN A 405 -4.35 -24.02 11.98
C GLN A 405 -5.88 -24.17 11.93
N ILE A 406 -6.33 -25.27 11.33
CA ILE A 406 -7.75 -25.68 11.31
C ILE A 406 -8.21 -26.07 12.72
N SER A 407 -9.32 -25.47 13.14
CA SER A 407 -9.96 -25.62 14.45
C SER A 407 -11.48 -25.71 14.31
N ASN A 408 -12.17 -26.16 15.38
CA ASN A 408 -13.63 -26.21 15.46
C ASN A 408 -14.37 -26.96 14.33
N LEU A 409 -13.70 -27.88 13.62
CA LEU A 409 -14.31 -28.69 12.57
C LEU A 409 -15.51 -29.47 13.10
N LYS A 410 -16.68 -29.26 12.51
CA LYS A 410 -17.95 -29.92 12.84
C LYS A 410 -18.74 -30.19 11.57
N ILE A 411 -19.54 -31.25 11.60
CA ILE A 411 -20.49 -31.59 10.55
C ILE A 411 -21.90 -31.40 11.12
N THR A 412 -22.70 -30.55 10.49
CA THR A 412 -24.05 -30.13 10.92
C THR A 412 -25.06 -30.33 9.80
N ASP A 413 -26.34 -30.11 10.09
CA ASP A 413 -27.44 -30.10 9.11
C ASP A 413 -27.50 -31.36 8.23
N ILE A 414 -27.14 -32.50 8.84
CA ILE A 414 -27.13 -33.82 8.19
C ILE A 414 -28.57 -34.21 7.88
N THR A 415 -28.81 -34.48 6.61
CA THR A 415 -30.06 -34.99 6.05
C THR A 415 -29.80 -36.35 5.39
N GLU A 416 -30.79 -36.87 4.68
CA GLU A 416 -30.70 -38.05 3.83
C GLU A 416 -29.70 -37.89 2.66
N THR A 417 -29.57 -36.68 2.07
CA THR A 417 -28.74 -36.44 0.87
C THR A 417 -27.70 -35.32 1.00
N ARG A 418 -27.67 -34.57 2.11
CA ARG A 418 -26.70 -33.49 2.32
C ARG A 418 -26.15 -33.40 3.74
N ALA A 419 -25.00 -32.78 3.91
CA ALA A 419 -24.43 -32.38 5.20
C ALA A 419 -23.61 -31.08 5.06
N THR A 420 -23.61 -30.23 6.08
CA THR A 420 -22.79 -29.00 6.11
C THR A 420 -21.52 -29.26 6.92
N VAL A 421 -20.36 -28.91 6.39
CA VAL A 421 -19.07 -28.96 7.09
C VAL A 421 -18.63 -27.53 7.40
N ILE A 422 -18.37 -27.25 8.69
CA ILE A 422 -17.94 -25.94 9.19
C ILE A 422 -16.66 -26.05 10.00
N TRP A 423 -15.75 -25.09 9.85
CA TRP A 423 -14.52 -24.98 10.65
C TRP A 423 -14.01 -23.54 10.69
N THR A 424 -12.97 -23.30 11.50
CA THR A 424 -12.29 -22.01 11.61
C THR A 424 -10.78 -22.16 11.46
N THR A 425 -10.09 -21.15 10.94
CA THR A 425 -8.62 -21.05 10.93
C THR A 425 -8.14 -19.89 11.80
N ASN A 426 -6.86 -19.88 12.18
CA ASN A 426 -6.19 -18.76 12.87
C ASN A 426 -5.91 -17.55 11.95
N GLU A 427 -6.00 -17.75 10.63
CA GLU A 427 -5.64 -16.80 9.58
C GLU A 427 -6.54 -17.01 8.34
N SER A 428 -6.56 -16.08 7.40
CA SER A 428 -7.44 -16.20 6.22
C SER A 428 -6.95 -17.26 5.23
N ALA A 429 -7.76 -18.30 4.99
CA ALA A 429 -7.40 -19.42 4.13
C ALA A 429 -8.54 -19.86 3.19
N THR A 430 -8.22 -20.55 2.11
CA THR A 430 -9.23 -21.16 1.21
C THR A 430 -9.98 -22.28 1.91
N SER A 431 -11.14 -22.66 1.37
CA SER A 431 -11.95 -23.76 1.93
C SER A 431 -11.95 -24.97 0.99
N GLU A 432 -11.46 -26.12 1.45
CA GLU A 432 -11.57 -27.40 0.72
C GLU A 432 -12.12 -28.47 1.68
N VAL A 433 -13.04 -29.33 1.22
CA VAL A 433 -13.43 -30.55 1.95
C VAL A 433 -13.33 -31.73 1.01
N ALA A 434 -12.40 -32.65 1.31
CA ALA A 434 -12.32 -33.96 0.69
C ALA A 434 -13.26 -34.93 1.43
N TYR A 435 -14.03 -35.76 0.69
CA TYR A 435 -15.00 -36.67 1.29
C TYR A 435 -15.16 -37.99 0.52
N GLY A 436 -15.63 -39.03 1.20
CA GLY A 436 -15.83 -40.37 0.65
C GLY A 436 -16.57 -41.29 1.63
N GLN A 437 -16.98 -42.48 1.19
CA GLN A 437 -17.42 -43.56 2.08
C GLN A 437 -16.23 -44.20 2.82
N THR A 438 -14.99 -43.92 2.40
CA THR A 438 -13.76 -44.31 3.10
C THR A 438 -12.84 -43.11 3.35
N ASN A 439 -11.85 -43.29 4.21
CA ASN A 439 -10.79 -42.30 4.46
C ASN A 439 -9.82 -42.10 3.27
N ALA A 440 -10.08 -42.71 2.12
CA ALA A 440 -9.42 -42.38 0.85
C ALA A 440 -10.06 -41.15 0.15
N TYR A 441 -11.23 -40.70 0.62
CA TYR A 441 -11.98 -39.56 0.07
C TYR A 441 -12.27 -39.74 -1.43
N GLU A 442 -12.70 -40.94 -1.82
CA GLU A 442 -12.82 -41.36 -3.22
C GLU A 442 -13.91 -40.67 -4.04
N LEU A 443 -14.78 -39.87 -3.39
CA LEU A 443 -15.78 -39.03 -4.06
C LEU A 443 -15.26 -37.64 -4.41
N GLY A 444 -14.01 -37.34 -4.05
CA GLY A 444 -13.31 -36.11 -4.43
C GLY A 444 -13.36 -35.04 -3.35
N ALA A 445 -13.28 -33.78 -3.79
CA ALA A 445 -13.27 -32.63 -2.90
C ALA A 445 -14.09 -31.46 -3.46
N ILE A 446 -14.77 -30.75 -2.57
CA ILE A 446 -15.43 -29.47 -2.86
C ILE A 446 -14.46 -28.36 -2.45
N PHE A 447 -14.30 -27.35 -3.31
CA PHE A 447 -13.37 -26.24 -3.11
C PHE A 447 -14.05 -24.88 -3.30
N ASP A 448 -13.74 -23.96 -2.40
CA ASP A 448 -14.05 -22.54 -2.50
C ASP A 448 -12.74 -21.74 -2.35
N SER A 449 -12.47 -20.92 -3.36
CA SER A 449 -11.30 -20.05 -3.46
C SER A 449 -11.35 -18.82 -2.54
N GLN A 450 -12.48 -18.52 -1.91
CA GLN A 450 -12.55 -17.41 -0.96
C GLN A 450 -11.64 -17.66 0.25
N SER A 451 -10.78 -16.69 0.56
CA SER A 451 -9.98 -16.70 1.79
C SER A 451 -10.83 -16.23 2.95
N LEU A 452 -11.18 -17.15 3.85
CA LEU A 452 -12.05 -16.93 5.00
C LEU A 452 -11.34 -17.32 6.30
N ILE A 453 -11.86 -16.85 7.43
CA ILE A 453 -11.49 -17.32 8.79
C ILE A 453 -12.51 -18.33 9.32
N THR A 454 -13.77 -18.22 8.89
CA THR A 454 -14.85 -19.16 9.18
C THR A 454 -15.32 -19.76 7.86
N HIS A 455 -15.22 -21.08 7.73
CA HIS A 455 -15.48 -21.80 6.49
C HIS A 455 -16.79 -22.58 6.61
N ARG A 456 -17.51 -22.69 5.49
CA ARG A 456 -18.75 -23.47 5.40
C ARG A 456 -18.93 -24.04 4.00
N LEU A 457 -18.78 -25.35 3.86
CA LEU A 457 -19.09 -26.07 2.61
C LEU A 457 -20.27 -27.03 2.83
N ILE A 458 -21.08 -27.25 1.79
CA ILE A 458 -22.19 -28.21 1.80
C ILE A 458 -21.80 -29.39 0.92
N LEU A 459 -21.77 -30.58 1.50
CA LEU A 459 -21.74 -31.85 0.78
C LEU A 459 -23.16 -32.18 0.34
N ALA A 460 -23.37 -32.42 -0.96
CA ALA A 460 -24.66 -32.76 -1.55
C ALA A 460 -24.59 -34.13 -2.27
N ASP A 461 -25.73 -34.59 -2.79
CA ASP A 461 -25.88 -35.84 -3.54
C ASP A 461 -25.33 -37.09 -2.83
N LEU A 462 -25.40 -37.07 -1.49
CA LEU A 462 -25.02 -38.19 -0.64
C LEU A 462 -26.10 -39.29 -0.68
N THR A 463 -25.70 -40.54 -0.49
CA THR A 463 -26.65 -41.66 -0.38
C THR A 463 -27.25 -41.73 1.04
N PRO A 464 -28.56 -41.96 1.21
CA PRO A 464 -29.18 -42.11 2.53
C PRO A 464 -28.62 -43.26 3.35
N ALA A 465 -28.77 -43.17 4.68
CA ALA A 465 -28.30 -44.16 5.67
C ALA A 465 -26.82 -44.61 5.52
N THR A 466 -25.97 -43.78 4.91
CA THR A 466 -24.60 -44.14 4.52
C THR A 466 -23.58 -43.38 5.36
N THR A 467 -22.53 -44.07 5.80
CA THR A 467 -21.42 -43.47 6.55
C THR A 467 -20.40 -42.87 5.58
N TYR A 468 -19.96 -41.66 5.91
CA TYR A 468 -19.01 -40.85 5.17
C TYR A 468 -17.88 -40.35 6.07
N HIS A 469 -16.70 -40.28 5.48
CA HIS A 469 -15.49 -39.66 5.98
C HIS A 469 -15.32 -38.28 5.30
N ALA A 470 -14.89 -37.27 6.04
CA ALA A 470 -14.62 -35.94 5.53
C ALA A 470 -13.41 -35.29 6.22
N GLN A 471 -12.55 -34.67 5.42
CA GLN A 471 -11.39 -33.90 5.87
C GLN A 471 -11.44 -32.50 5.28
N ALA A 472 -11.40 -31.49 6.14
CA ALA A 472 -11.17 -30.11 5.72
C ALA A 472 -9.69 -29.89 5.38
N ARG A 473 -9.43 -29.12 4.33
CA ARG A 473 -8.10 -28.60 3.99
C ARG A 473 -8.22 -27.11 3.73
N SER A 474 -7.21 -26.37 4.16
CA SER A 474 -7.18 -24.92 4.02
C SER A 474 -5.78 -24.48 3.61
N ARG A 475 -5.72 -23.51 2.69
CA ARG A 475 -4.48 -22.94 2.19
C ARG A 475 -4.48 -21.43 2.42
N ASP A 476 -3.44 -20.92 3.05
CA ASP A 476 -3.24 -19.48 3.24
C ASP A 476 -2.91 -18.75 1.91
N GLN A 477 -2.61 -17.46 2.00
CA GLN A 477 -2.26 -16.63 0.84
C GLN A 477 -0.81 -16.84 0.34
N ALA A 478 0.11 -17.29 1.20
CA ALA A 478 1.48 -17.66 0.81
C ALA A 478 1.55 -19.04 0.12
N GLY A 479 0.50 -19.85 0.27
CA GLY A 479 0.32 -21.14 -0.36
C GLY A 479 0.55 -22.33 0.58
N ASN A 480 0.84 -22.13 1.87
CA ASN A 480 1.03 -23.25 2.80
C ASN A 480 -0.33 -23.89 3.09
N GLN A 481 -0.34 -25.21 3.33
CA GLN A 481 -1.58 -25.99 3.41
C GLN A 481 -1.65 -26.82 4.69
N ALA A 482 -2.78 -26.70 5.38
CA ALA A 482 -3.13 -27.56 6.50
C ALA A 482 -4.26 -28.52 6.13
N GLN A 483 -4.36 -29.59 6.91
CA GLN A 483 -5.41 -30.60 6.80
C GLN A 483 -5.94 -30.93 8.20
N SER A 484 -7.24 -31.13 8.32
CA SER A 484 -7.86 -31.55 9.56
C SER A 484 -7.61 -33.04 9.85
N THR A 485 -7.94 -33.45 11.07
CA THR A 485 -8.28 -34.85 11.34
C THR A 485 -9.51 -35.26 10.53
N ASP A 486 -9.60 -36.56 10.22
CA ASP A 486 -10.75 -37.18 9.60
C ASP A 486 -11.99 -37.10 10.52
N GLN A 487 -13.14 -36.76 9.94
CA GLN A 487 -14.43 -36.72 10.62
C GLN A 487 -15.41 -37.71 9.98
N ILE A 488 -16.11 -38.46 10.82
CA ILE A 488 -17.05 -39.49 10.38
C ILE A 488 -18.47 -39.06 10.70
N PHE A 489 -19.36 -39.12 9.72
CA PHE A 489 -20.79 -38.87 9.88
C PHE A 489 -21.62 -39.90 9.09
N THR A 490 -22.90 -40.03 9.41
CA THR A 490 -23.82 -40.92 8.68
C THR A 490 -25.05 -40.12 8.28
N THR A 491 -25.42 -40.16 7.01
CA THR A 491 -26.65 -39.52 6.50
C THR A 491 -27.89 -40.12 7.15
N LEU A 492 -28.98 -39.35 7.20
CA LEU A 492 -30.24 -39.86 7.73
C LEU A 492 -30.79 -40.98 6.83
N PRO A 493 -31.50 -41.97 7.38
CA PRO A 493 -32.26 -42.91 6.57
C PRO A 493 -33.39 -42.15 5.88
N ASP A 494 -33.59 -42.47 4.60
CA ASP A 494 -34.71 -41.99 3.82
C ASP A 494 -36.05 -42.48 4.41
N ARG A 495 -37.03 -41.58 4.42
CA ARG A 495 -38.38 -41.75 5.00
C ARG A 495 -39.48 -41.23 4.07
N SER A 496 -39.12 -40.82 2.86
CA SER A 496 -40.02 -40.17 1.90
C SER A 496 -40.48 -41.24 0.91
N PRO A 497 -41.72 -41.75 1.01
CA PRO A 497 -42.20 -42.69 0.01
C PRO A 497 -42.34 -42.02 -1.37
N PRO A 498 -42.19 -42.79 -2.47
CA PRO A 498 -42.44 -42.30 -3.81
C PRO A 498 -43.91 -41.89 -3.98
N ALA A 499 -44.22 -41.14 -5.05
CA ALA A 499 -45.60 -40.77 -5.34
C ALA A 499 -46.49 -42.00 -5.59
N ASN A 500 -47.80 -41.82 -5.40
CA ASN A 500 -48.76 -42.86 -5.76
C ASN A 500 -48.73 -43.15 -7.27
N VAL A 501 -49.04 -44.39 -7.64
CA VAL A 501 -49.33 -44.73 -9.04
C VAL A 501 -50.50 -43.89 -9.57
N PHE A 502 -50.44 -43.53 -10.85
CA PHE A 502 -51.51 -42.79 -11.53
C PHE A 502 -52.25 -43.70 -12.53
N ASP A 503 -53.41 -43.25 -13.02
CA ASP A 503 -54.31 -44.02 -13.89
C ASP A 503 -54.67 -45.43 -13.39
N PHE A 504 -54.80 -45.60 -12.06
CA PHE A 504 -55.10 -46.90 -11.47
C PHE A 504 -56.55 -47.33 -11.70
N LEU A 505 -56.75 -48.22 -12.66
CA LEU A 505 -58.06 -48.64 -13.15
C LEU A 505 -58.21 -50.16 -13.08
N GLY A 506 -59.37 -50.61 -12.62
CA GLY A 506 -59.80 -52.00 -12.71
C GLY A 506 -60.90 -52.18 -13.75
N LYS A 507 -60.77 -53.22 -14.59
CA LYS A 507 -61.77 -53.61 -15.58
C LYS A 507 -62.02 -55.12 -15.52
N GLU A 508 -63.28 -55.52 -15.45
CA GLU A 508 -63.66 -56.92 -15.60
C GLU A 508 -63.47 -57.34 -17.07
N THR A 509 -62.78 -58.47 -17.28
CA THR A 509 -62.40 -58.96 -18.62
C THR A 509 -63.12 -60.27 -18.98
N GLU A 510 -63.34 -61.11 -17.97
CA GLU A 510 -64.12 -62.34 -18.00
C GLU A 510 -64.86 -62.44 -16.65
N PRO A 511 -65.98 -63.18 -16.53
CA PRO A 511 -66.73 -63.29 -15.29
C PRO A 511 -65.84 -63.68 -14.09
N GLY A 512 -65.78 -62.82 -13.07
CA GLY A 512 -64.95 -63.04 -11.88
C GLY A 512 -63.43 -62.86 -12.12
N THR A 513 -63.03 -62.18 -13.19
CA THR A 513 -61.63 -61.88 -13.53
C THR A 513 -61.45 -60.39 -13.85
N VAL A 514 -60.65 -59.71 -13.03
CA VAL A 514 -60.39 -58.26 -13.11
C VAL A 514 -58.94 -58.02 -13.55
N GLN A 515 -58.79 -57.29 -14.65
CA GLN A 515 -57.52 -56.74 -15.09
C GLN A 515 -57.32 -55.37 -14.43
N LEU A 516 -56.18 -55.18 -13.78
CA LEU A 516 -55.79 -53.93 -13.13
C LEU A 516 -54.65 -53.31 -13.93
N ARG A 517 -54.74 -52.02 -14.25
CA ARG A 517 -53.71 -51.24 -14.96
C ARG A 517 -53.40 -49.96 -14.20
N TRP A 518 -52.16 -49.50 -14.27
CA TRP A 518 -51.69 -48.26 -13.67
C TRP A 518 -50.40 -47.81 -14.34
N ASN A 519 -50.03 -46.54 -14.12
CA ASN A 519 -48.73 -46.00 -14.48
C ASN A 519 -47.88 -45.81 -13.22
N ASN A 520 -46.62 -46.24 -13.28
CA ASN A 520 -45.68 -46.12 -12.17
C ASN A 520 -45.22 -44.65 -12.01
N PRO A 521 -45.00 -44.18 -10.77
CA PRO A 521 -44.50 -42.83 -10.53
C PRO A 521 -43.10 -42.64 -11.14
N PRO A 522 -42.73 -41.40 -11.53
CA PRO A 522 -41.42 -41.09 -12.10
C PRO A 522 -40.30 -40.90 -11.05
N ASP A 523 -40.61 -41.07 -9.75
CA ASP A 523 -39.66 -40.83 -8.66
C ASP A 523 -38.39 -41.70 -8.77
N PRO A 524 -37.17 -41.15 -8.62
CA PRO A 524 -35.92 -41.89 -8.83
C PRO A 524 -35.71 -43.10 -7.91
N ASP A 525 -36.34 -43.09 -6.73
CA ASP A 525 -36.27 -44.12 -5.70
C ASP A 525 -37.30 -45.25 -5.88
N PHE A 526 -38.20 -45.16 -6.87
CA PHE A 526 -39.27 -46.12 -7.10
C PHE A 526 -38.75 -47.55 -7.37
N VAL A 527 -39.10 -48.48 -6.46
CA VAL A 527 -38.74 -49.90 -6.54
C VAL A 527 -39.91 -50.80 -6.93
N GLY A 528 -41.16 -50.44 -6.66
CA GLY A 528 -42.29 -51.22 -7.13
C GLY A 528 -43.65 -50.79 -6.61
N VAL A 529 -44.67 -51.56 -6.95
CA VAL A 529 -46.06 -51.37 -6.51
C VAL A 529 -46.56 -52.66 -5.88
N ARG A 530 -47.10 -52.55 -4.67
CA ARG A 530 -47.86 -53.63 -4.03
C ARG A 530 -49.35 -53.31 -4.10
N ILE A 531 -50.13 -54.19 -4.72
CA ILE A 531 -51.58 -54.07 -4.83
C ILE A 531 -52.25 -55.00 -3.84
N VAL A 532 -53.15 -54.45 -3.01
CA VAL A 532 -53.89 -55.16 -1.97
C VAL A 532 -55.39 -55.06 -2.20
N ARG A 533 -56.11 -56.18 -2.11
CA ARG A 533 -57.56 -56.30 -2.31
C ARG A 533 -58.30 -56.60 -1.00
N ARG A 534 -59.49 -56.00 -0.86
CA ARG A 534 -60.49 -56.31 0.18
C ARG A 534 -61.93 -56.19 -0.37
N PRO A 535 -62.90 -56.97 0.13
CA PRO A 535 -64.32 -56.86 -0.27
C PRO A 535 -65.11 -55.84 0.57
N ASP A 536 -64.66 -55.48 1.78
CA ASP A 536 -65.41 -54.66 2.74
C ASP A 536 -65.07 -53.16 2.70
N ARG A 537 -63.80 -52.81 2.50
CA ARG A 537 -63.27 -51.43 2.51
C ARG A 537 -61.95 -51.35 1.74
N PHE A 538 -61.42 -50.16 1.50
CA PHE A 538 -60.03 -50.01 1.04
C PHE A 538 -59.03 -50.43 2.12
N ALA A 539 -57.94 -51.09 1.72
CA ALA A 539 -56.83 -51.47 2.60
C ALA A 539 -56.16 -50.22 3.19
N LYS A 540 -55.89 -50.20 4.50
CA LYS A 540 -55.20 -49.06 5.14
C LYS A 540 -53.67 -49.13 5.08
N THR A 541 -53.11 -50.30 4.84
CA THR A 541 -51.66 -50.54 4.76
C THR A 541 -51.37 -51.60 3.71
N PRO A 542 -50.11 -51.74 3.24
CA PRO A 542 -49.69 -52.80 2.32
C PRO A 542 -49.80 -54.24 2.87
N LEU A 543 -50.27 -54.40 4.11
CA LEU A 543 -50.53 -55.67 4.80
C LEU A 543 -52.01 -55.88 5.16
N ASP A 544 -52.88 -54.89 4.92
CA ASP A 544 -54.31 -54.93 5.27
C ASP A 544 -55.16 -55.52 4.12
N GLY A 545 -54.94 -56.80 3.77
CA GLY A 545 -55.78 -57.51 2.79
C GLY A 545 -55.06 -58.63 2.06
N THR A 546 -55.63 -59.07 0.93
CA THR A 546 -55.00 -60.06 0.04
C THR A 546 -54.07 -59.34 -0.95
N VAL A 547 -52.79 -59.68 -0.97
CA VAL A 547 -51.86 -59.15 -1.99
C VAL A 547 -52.20 -59.79 -3.35
N VAL A 548 -52.43 -58.94 -4.36
CA VAL A 548 -52.77 -59.32 -5.74
C VAL A 548 -51.56 -59.15 -6.67
N PHE A 549 -50.68 -58.20 -6.36
CA PHE A 549 -49.47 -57.93 -7.13
C PHE A 549 -48.39 -57.30 -6.25
N ASP A 550 -47.12 -57.54 -6.58
CA ASP A 550 -45.96 -56.96 -5.91
C ASP A 550 -44.77 -56.92 -6.90
N GLY A 551 -44.35 -55.73 -7.34
CA GLY A 551 -43.20 -55.55 -8.26
C GLY A 551 -43.26 -54.32 -9.18
N LYS A 552 -42.39 -54.25 -10.19
CA LYS A 552 -42.26 -53.09 -11.13
C LYS A 552 -43.24 -53.09 -12.33
N GLY A 553 -44.29 -53.91 -12.29
CA GLY A 553 -45.28 -53.97 -13.38
C GLY A 553 -46.11 -52.70 -13.51
N ASN A 554 -46.90 -52.63 -14.59
CA ASN A 554 -47.94 -51.63 -14.88
C ASN A 554 -49.32 -52.28 -15.13
N GLU A 555 -49.38 -53.61 -15.05
CA GLU A 555 -50.58 -54.41 -15.23
C GLU A 555 -50.53 -55.68 -14.38
N THR A 556 -51.68 -56.12 -13.86
CA THR A 556 -51.87 -57.46 -13.29
C THR A 556 -53.27 -57.99 -13.60
N THR A 557 -53.52 -59.27 -13.33
CA THR A 557 -54.85 -59.89 -13.47
C THR A 557 -55.20 -60.68 -12.22
N ASP A 558 -56.33 -60.33 -11.62
CA ASP A 558 -56.91 -60.96 -10.45
C ASP A 558 -58.06 -61.89 -10.86
N ARG A 559 -58.12 -63.09 -10.29
CA ARG A 559 -58.98 -64.19 -10.76
C ARG A 559 -59.74 -64.88 -9.63
N GLY A 560 -60.88 -65.47 -9.97
CA GLY A 560 -61.69 -66.25 -9.02
C GLY A 560 -62.48 -65.37 -8.05
N LEU A 561 -62.90 -64.20 -8.51
CA LEU A 561 -63.68 -63.24 -7.74
C LEU A 561 -65.16 -63.62 -7.74
N THR A 562 -65.80 -63.52 -6.58
CA THR A 562 -67.23 -63.86 -6.45
C THR A 562 -68.11 -62.81 -7.11
N SER A 563 -69.03 -63.28 -7.97
CA SER A 563 -70.15 -62.52 -8.54
C SER A 563 -70.90 -61.70 -7.48
N GLY A 564 -71.33 -60.48 -7.84
CA GLY A 564 -72.12 -59.58 -6.99
C GLY A 564 -71.35 -58.89 -5.85
N ILE A 565 -70.06 -59.17 -5.67
CA ILE A 565 -69.22 -58.52 -4.64
C ILE A 565 -68.43 -57.35 -5.24
N THR A 566 -68.45 -56.21 -4.53
CA THR A 566 -67.56 -55.07 -4.80
C THR A 566 -66.18 -55.29 -4.19
N PHE A 567 -65.18 -55.55 -5.03
CA PHE A 567 -63.78 -55.62 -4.61
C PHE A 567 -63.13 -54.24 -4.70
N ARG A 568 -62.43 -53.86 -3.63
CA ARG A 568 -61.68 -52.61 -3.49
C ARG A 568 -60.20 -52.94 -3.48
N TYR A 569 -59.45 -52.23 -4.31
CA TYR A 569 -58.02 -52.39 -4.51
C TYR A 569 -57.30 -51.11 -4.09
N VAL A 570 -56.12 -51.29 -3.49
CA VAL A 570 -55.21 -50.20 -3.15
C VAL A 570 -53.83 -50.54 -3.68
N ALA A 571 -53.26 -49.66 -4.50
CA ALA A 571 -51.93 -49.79 -5.07
C ALA A 571 -50.95 -48.87 -4.33
N PHE A 572 -50.07 -49.45 -3.51
CA PHE A 572 -49.05 -48.75 -2.77
C PHE A 572 -47.73 -48.80 -3.54
N ALA A 573 -47.26 -47.67 -4.08
CA ALA A 573 -45.90 -47.55 -4.58
C ALA A 573 -44.90 -47.59 -3.41
N TYR A 574 -43.70 -48.11 -3.63
CA TYR A 574 -42.66 -48.23 -2.60
C TYR A 574 -41.24 -48.10 -3.16
N ASP A 575 -40.31 -47.68 -2.29
CA ASP A 575 -38.89 -47.45 -2.57
C ASP A 575 -37.98 -48.61 -2.11
N SER A 576 -36.66 -48.44 -2.24
CA SER A 576 -35.65 -49.37 -1.71
C SER A 576 -35.51 -49.36 -0.19
N SER A 577 -35.95 -48.28 0.46
CA SER A 577 -35.90 -48.06 1.90
C SER A 577 -37.04 -48.78 2.64
N GLY A 578 -38.08 -49.17 1.90
CA GLY A 578 -39.29 -49.81 2.41
C GLY A 578 -40.40 -48.84 2.81
N ASN A 579 -40.33 -47.56 2.42
CA ASN A 579 -41.45 -46.63 2.62
C ASN A 579 -42.52 -46.90 1.56
N PHE A 580 -43.80 -46.79 1.94
CA PHE A 580 -44.93 -46.98 1.04
C PHE A 580 -45.73 -45.69 0.93
N ALA A 581 -46.14 -45.36 -0.31
CA ALA A 581 -47.05 -44.28 -0.61
C ALA A 581 -48.42 -44.47 0.07
N SER A 582 -49.26 -43.44 0.11
CA SER A 582 -50.56 -43.51 0.80
C SER A 582 -51.59 -44.47 0.18
N GLY A 583 -51.36 -44.87 -1.08
CA GLY A 583 -52.16 -45.84 -1.83
C GLY A 583 -53.11 -45.19 -2.84
N ALA A 584 -52.97 -45.53 -4.12
CA ALA A 584 -53.97 -45.22 -5.13
C ALA A 584 -55.18 -46.17 -5.02
N LEU A 585 -56.40 -45.68 -5.21
CA LEU A 585 -57.63 -46.43 -4.95
C LEU A 585 -58.39 -46.75 -6.24
N THR A 586 -58.83 -48.00 -6.41
CA THR A 586 -59.80 -48.38 -7.46
C THR A 586 -60.75 -49.46 -6.95
N GLN A 587 -61.99 -49.52 -7.46
CA GLN A 587 -62.96 -50.53 -7.04
C GLN A 587 -63.83 -50.99 -8.21
N ILE A 588 -64.28 -52.24 -8.16
CA ILE A 588 -65.14 -52.83 -9.19
C ILE A 588 -66.12 -53.82 -8.54
N THR A 589 -67.36 -53.82 -9.03
CA THR A 589 -68.37 -54.82 -8.69
C THR A 589 -68.39 -55.87 -9.79
N ILE A 590 -68.19 -57.13 -9.42
CA ILE A 590 -68.23 -58.26 -10.36
C ILE A 590 -69.66 -58.46 -10.84
N ALA A 591 -69.87 -58.46 -12.16
CA ALA A 591 -71.20 -58.57 -12.73
C ALA A 591 -71.88 -59.92 -12.37
N PRO A 592 -73.21 -59.92 -12.11
CA PRO A 592 -73.96 -61.16 -11.99
C PRO A 592 -73.99 -61.95 -13.30
N VAL A 593 -74.15 -63.28 -13.20
CA VAL A 593 -74.08 -64.20 -14.34
C VAL A 593 -75.49 -64.41 -14.91
N CYS A 594 -75.95 -63.46 -15.72
CA CYS A 594 -77.28 -63.55 -16.35
C CYS A 594 -77.41 -64.76 -17.29
N GLY A 595 -78.61 -65.33 -17.39
CA GLY A 595 -78.94 -66.42 -18.31
C GLY A 595 -78.91 -67.84 -17.73
N ASP A 596 -78.88 -68.00 -16.39
CA ASP A 596 -79.02 -69.29 -15.71
C ASP A 596 -80.49 -69.67 -15.40
N GLY A 597 -81.43 -68.75 -15.63
CA GLY A 597 -82.86 -68.93 -15.43
C GLY A 597 -83.36 -68.70 -13.98
N ARG A 598 -82.57 -68.06 -13.11
CA ARG A 598 -82.95 -67.81 -11.71
C ARG A 598 -82.57 -66.40 -11.24
N CYS A 599 -83.57 -65.55 -11.01
CA CYS A 599 -83.37 -64.24 -10.38
C CYS A 599 -82.97 -64.41 -8.89
N THR A 600 -81.69 -64.20 -8.55
CA THR A 600 -81.09 -64.37 -7.21
C THR A 600 -80.75 -63.02 -6.54
N SER A 601 -80.27 -63.06 -5.28
CA SER A 601 -80.00 -61.85 -4.49
C SER A 601 -78.77 -61.09 -5.00
N GLY A 602 -79.00 -60.13 -5.88
CA GLY A 602 -77.98 -59.36 -6.59
C GLY A 602 -78.38 -59.04 -8.04
N GLU A 603 -79.45 -59.65 -8.54
CA GLU A 603 -79.99 -59.45 -9.88
C GLU A 603 -81.31 -58.69 -9.82
N ASP A 604 -81.49 -57.73 -10.73
CA ASP A 604 -82.74 -56.97 -10.90
C ASP A 604 -83.11 -56.84 -12.39
N GLU A 605 -84.26 -56.23 -12.66
CA GLU A 605 -84.81 -56.02 -14.01
C GLU A 605 -83.89 -55.19 -14.93
N ALA A 606 -82.99 -54.37 -14.37
CA ALA A 606 -82.05 -53.54 -15.12
C ALA A 606 -80.73 -54.27 -15.41
N LEU A 607 -80.31 -55.22 -14.56
CA LEU A 607 -79.06 -55.98 -14.70
C LEU A 607 -79.22 -57.28 -15.50
N CYS A 608 -80.26 -58.08 -15.24
CA CYS A 608 -80.53 -59.34 -15.96
C CYS A 608 -81.96 -59.40 -16.53
N PRO A 609 -82.30 -58.59 -17.55
CA PRO A 609 -83.66 -58.45 -18.07
C PRO A 609 -84.24 -59.72 -18.72
N ALA A 610 -83.40 -60.69 -19.08
CA ALA A 610 -83.85 -61.99 -19.61
C ALA A 610 -84.48 -62.90 -18.53
N ASP A 611 -84.07 -62.72 -17.27
CA ASP A 611 -84.47 -63.58 -16.14
C ASP A 611 -85.55 -62.93 -15.24
N CYS A 612 -85.77 -61.61 -15.32
CA CYS A 612 -86.53 -60.86 -14.30
C CYS A 612 -87.60 -59.81 -14.77
N ARG A 613 -88.09 -59.76 -16.04
CA ARG A 613 -88.96 -58.64 -16.55
C ARG A 613 -90.42 -58.95 -16.96
N ALA A 614 -91.34 -57.98 -16.75
CA ALA A 614 -92.66 -57.83 -17.41
C ALA A 614 -92.99 -56.34 -17.81
N PRO A 615 -93.92 -56.02 -18.75
CA PRO A 615 -93.88 -54.72 -19.49
C PRO A 615 -95.12 -53.78 -19.41
N THR A 616 -94.94 -52.46 -19.67
CA THR A 616 -95.96 -51.48 -20.20
C THR A 616 -95.34 -50.14 -20.72
N PRO A 617 -96.03 -49.29 -21.53
CA PRO A 617 -95.44 -48.18 -22.35
C PRO A 617 -95.88 -46.71 -22.04
N ALA A 618 -95.31 -45.73 -22.75
CA ALA A 618 -95.39 -44.25 -22.53
C ALA A 618 -96.47 -43.47 -23.34
N GLN A 619 -96.64 -42.17 -23.04
CA GLN A 619 -97.59 -41.21 -23.68
C GLN A 619 -96.86 -39.97 -24.29
N CYS A 620 -97.60 -39.00 -24.86
CA CYS A 620 -97.05 -37.88 -25.66
C CYS A 620 -97.93 -36.62 -25.64
N GLY A 621 -97.34 -35.41 -25.73
CA GLY A 621 -98.03 -34.17 -26.13
C GLY A 621 -98.22 -33.09 -25.06
N ASN A 622 -97.24 -32.89 -24.17
CA ASN A 622 -97.35 -31.99 -23.01
C ASN A 622 -96.39 -30.76 -23.09
N LEU A 623 -95.59 -30.63 -24.14
CA LEU A 623 -94.52 -29.62 -24.33
C LEU A 623 -93.37 -29.68 -23.29
N ILE A 624 -93.18 -30.82 -22.62
CA ILE A 624 -92.14 -31.06 -21.61
C ILE A 624 -91.49 -32.41 -21.87
N CYS A 625 -90.25 -32.40 -22.39
CA CYS A 625 -89.49 -33.61 -22.73
C CYS A 625 -89.11 -34.43 -21.47
N GLU A 626 -89.87 -35.48 -21.16
CA GLU A 626 -89.62 -36.36 -20.00
C GLU A 626 -88.69 -37.55 -20.33
N SER A 627 -88.11 -38.22 -19.33
CA SER A 627 -87.03 -39.22 -19.52
C SER A 627 -87.44 -40.53 -20.21
N THR A 628 -88.72 -40.72 -20.53
CA THR A 628 -89.22 -41.84 -21.35
C THR A 628 -89.66 -41.41 -22.75
N GLU A 629 -89.51 -40.12 -23.07
CA GLU A 629 -89.78 -39.51 -24.35
C GLU A 629 -88.46 -39.22 -25.08
N SER A 630 -88.47 -39.28 -26.40
CA SER A 630 -87.29 -39.11 -27.24
C SER A 630 -87.64 -38.35 -28.52
N GLN A 631 -86.62 -37.87 -29.23
CA GLN A 631 -86.83 -37.15 -30.49
C GLN A 631 -87.48 -38.01 -31.59
N GLU A 632 -87.46 -39.34 -31.45
CA GLU A 632 -88.09 -40.30 -32.36
C GLU A 632 -89.48 -40.74 -31.88
N SER A 633 -89.77 -40.73 -30.57
CA SER A 633 -91.08 -41.10 -30.01
C SER A 633 -92.03 -39.92 -29.82
N CYS A 634 -91.53 -38.71 -29.53
CA CYS A 634 -92.34 -37.51 -29.28
C CYS A 634 -91.73 -36.21 -29.87
N PRO A 635 -91.68 -36.05 -31.20
CA PRO A 635 -90.95 -34.95 -31.85
C PRO A 635 -91.55 -33.53 -31.67
N ALA A 636 -92.72 -33.41 -31.03
CA ALA A 636 -93.35 -32.10 -30.75
C ALA A 636 -92.75 -31.42 -29.50
N ASP A 637 -92.34 -32.21 -28.50
CA ASP A 637 -92.02 -31.74 -27.14
C ASP A 637 -90.50 -31.56 -26.92
N CYS A 638 -89.65 -32.05 -27.84
CA CYS A 638 -88.18 -32.06 -27.73
C CYS A 638 -87.45 -31.40 -28.94
N ARG A 639 -87.16 -30.09 -28.91
CA ARG A 639 -86.36 -29.36 -29.94
C ARG A 639 -85.23 -28.49 -29.33
N ALA A 640 -84.09 -28.40 -30.02
CA ALA A 640 -82.78 -27.98 -29.47
C ALA A 640 -82.31 -26.53 -29.81
N PRO A 641 -81.31 -26.01 -29.07
CA PRO A 641 -80.11 -25.38 -29.69
C PRO A 641 -78.75 -25.66 -28.97
N ILE A 642 -77.62 -25.24 -29.58
CA ILE A 642 -76.20 -25.58 -29.28
C ILE A 642 -75.35 -24.29 -29.45
N PRO A 643 -74.38 -23.85 -28.59
CA PRO A 643 -73.03 -24.47 -28.32
C PRO A 643 -72.45 -24.12 -26.91
N PRO A 644 -71.11 -24.08 -26.61
CA PRO A 644 -69.90 -24.79 -27.10
C PRO A 644 -69.14 -25.58 -25.99
N ILE A 645 -68.01 -26.23 -26.33
CA ILE A 645 -67.13 -27.04 -25.45
C ILE A 645 -65.84 -26.29 -25.08
N VAL A 646 -65.27 -26.52 -23.87
CA VAL A 646 -63.90 -26.17 -23.47
C VAL A 646 -63.22 -27.36 -22.79
N LEU A 647 -61.95 -27.63 -23.13
CA LEU A 647 -61.09 -28.67 -22.55
C LEU A 647 -59.82 -28.03 -21.92
N PRO A 648 -59.28 -28.58 -20.81
CA PRO A 648 -57.91 -28.30 -20.35
C PRO A 648 -56.86 -29.26 -20.99
N PRO A 649 -55.56 -28.90 -20.99
CA PRO A 649 -54.53 -29.53 -21.84
C PRO A 649 -53.68 -30.65 -21.19
N PRO A 650 -52.91 -31.44 -21.98
CA PRO A 650 -52.07 -32.56 -21.51
C PRO A 650 -50.61 -32.15 -21.19
N GLY A 651 -49.82 -33.11 -20.66
CA GLY A 651 -48.38 -32.97 -20.35
C GLY A 651 -47.42 -33.44 -21.48
N PRO A 652 -46.10 -33.32 -21.26
CA PRO A 652 -45.05 -33.35 -22.31
C PRO A 652 -44.80 -34.73 -22.94
N VAL A 653 -44.32 -34.75 -24.20
CA VAL A 653 -44.19 -35.96 -25.04
C VAL A 653 -43.00 -35.85 -26.01
N CYS A 654 -41.87 -36.45 -25.63
CA CYS A 654 -40.73 -36.63 -26.54
C CYS A 654 -41.02 -37.56 -27.73
N GLY A 655 -40.51 -37.19 -28.89
CA GLY A 655 -40.58 -37.87 -30.19
C GLY A 655 -41.45 -37.17 -31.25
N ASN A 656 -41.89 -35.93 -31.02
CA ASN A 656 -42.87 -35.23 -31.85
C ASN A 656 -42.29 -34.14 -32.79
N GLN A 657 -40.97 -33.91 -32.76
CA GLN A 657 -40.22 -32.85 -33.45
C GLN A 657 -40.50 -31.40 -33.01
N PHE A 658 -41.04 -31.21 -31.80
CA PHE A 658 -41.31 -29.91 -31.18
C PHE A 658 -40.83 -29.87 -29.74
N CYS A 659 -40.25 -28.75 -29.29
CA CYS A 659 -39.94 -28.54 -27.88
C CYS A 659 -41.15 -27.85 -27.22
N GLU A 660 -41.82 -28.54 -26.29
CA GLU A 660 -42.97 -28.04 -25.54
C GLU A 660 -42.59 -27.57 -24.12
N ASN A 661 -43.55 -26.98 -23.40
CA ASN A 661 -43.28 -26.30 -22.13
C ASN A 661 -43.00 -27.32 -21.00
N GLY A 662 -41.73 -27.53 -20.70
CA GLY A 662 -41.22 -28.59 -19.80
C GLY A 662 -40.10 -29.44 -20.42
N GLU A 663 -39.84 -29.27 -21.72
CA GLU A 663 -38.77 -29.94 -22.45
C GLU A 663 -37.57 -28.98 -22.64
N THR A 664 -36.35 -29.52 -22.59
CA THR A 664 -35.11 -28.77 -22.79
C THR A 664 -34.18 -29.51 -23.76
N GLY A 665 -33.17 -28.81 -24.28
CA GLY A 665 -32.14 -29.41 -25.14
C GLY A 665 -31.35 -30.56 -24.51
N ASP A 666 -31.51 -30.82 -23.20
CA ASP A 666 -30.92 -31.94 -22.46
C ASP A 666 -31.95 -33.01 -22.04
N SER A 667 -33.22 -32.65 -21.79
CA SER A 667 -34.27 -33.64 -21.50
C SER A 667 -34.90 -34.27 -22.75
N CYS A 668 -34.90 -33.56 -23.88
CA CYS A 668 -35.47 -34.03 -25.14
C CYS A 668 -34.59 -33.71 -26.38
N PRO A 669 -33.35 -34.23 -26.46
CA PRO A 669 -32.37 -33.84 -27.48
C PRO A 669 -32.72 -34.26 -28.92
N ALA A 670 -33.72 -35.12 -29.12
CA ALA A 670 -34.17 -35.55 -30.46
C ALA A 670 -35.05 -34.49 -31.15
N ASP A 671 -35.92 -33.81 -30.39
CA ASP A 671 -36.87 -32.83 -30.92
C ASP A 671 -36.30 -31.42 -30.88
N CYS A 672 -35.70 -31.02 -29.76
CA CYS A 672 -35.24 -29.66 -29.54
C CYS A 672 -33.95 -29.30 -30.30
N ARG A 673 -33.26 -30.26 -30.96
CA ARG A 673 -31.98 -30.04 -31.68
C ARG A 673 -32.03 -30.24 -33.21
N GLN A 674 -33.19 -30.44 -33.85
CA GLN A 674 -33.28 -30.57 -35.31
C GLN A 674 -34.43 -29.78 -35.95
N ILE A 675 -34.12 -28.58 -36.45
CA ILE A 675 -35.00 -27.83 -37.36
C ILE A 675 -34.21 -27.40 -38.60
N ALA A 676 -34.57 -27.92 -39.77
CA ALA A 676 -34.11 -27.39 -41.04
C ALA A 676 -34.88 -26.10 -41.35
N VAL A 677 -34.17 -24.97 -41.45
CA VAL A 677 -34.78 -23.66 -41.72
C VAL A 677 -35.20 -23.60 -43.21
N PRO A 678 -36.49 -23.34 -43.52
CA PRO A 678 -36.95 -23.25 -44.90
C PRO A 678 -36.37 -22.01 -45.62
N PRO A 679 -36.18 -22.05 -46.94
CA PRO A 679 -35.77 -20.87 -47.71
C PRO A 679 -36.89 -19.83 -47.75
N VAL A 680 -36.53 -18.56 -47.57
CA VAL A 680 -37.48 -17.43 -47.66
C VAL A 680 -38.02 -17.31 -49.08
N THR A 681 -39.34 -17.19 -49.20
CA THR A 681 -40.08 -17.12 -50.48
C THR A 681 -41.11 -15.99 -50.53
N VAL A 682 -41.34 -15.29 -49.42
CA VAL A 682 -42.14 -14.05 -49.34
C VAL A 682 -41.38 -12.88 -50.00
N ARG A 683 -42.12 -11.88 -50.50
CA ARG A 683 -41.55 -10.68 -51.15
C ARG A 683 -40.90 -9.78 -50.12
N ASP A 684 -39.80 -9.10 -50.48
CA ASP A 684 -39.05 -8.23 -49.54
C ASP A 684 -39.88 -7.11 -48.88
N GLU A 685 -40.99 -6.70 -49.50
CA GLU A 685 -41.94 -5.70 -48.99
C GLU A 685 -42.89 -6.25 -47.91
N GLU A 686 -43.00 -7.57 -47.80
CA GLU A 686 -43.91 -8.33 -46.91
C GLU A 686 -43.12 -9.12 -45.84
N ARG A 687 -41.80 -8.87 -45.71
CA ARG A 687 -40.92 -9.60 -44.77
C ARG A 687 -40.92 -9.01 -43.37
N LEU A 688 -40.94 -9.91 -42.40
CA LEU A 688 -40.87 -9.62 -40.97
C LEU A 688 -39.52 -9.00 -40.59
N THR A 689 -39.59 -7.95 -39.78
CA THR A 689 -38.42 -7.24 -39.25
C THR A 689 -38.37 -7.33 -37.71
N PRO A 690 -37.22 -7.10 -37.06
CA PRO A 690 -37.13 -7.04 -35.59
C PRO A 690 -37.99 -5.95 -34.90
N VAL A 691 -38.78 -5.17 -35.65
CA VAL A 691 -39.78 -4.21 -35.15
C VAL A 691 -41.16 -4.87 -34.99
N ASP A 692 -41.46 -5.91 -35.78
CA ASP A 692 -42.70 -6.69 -35.73
C ASP A 692 -42.77 -7.67 -34.55
N LEU A 693 -41.62 -7.86 -33.87
CA LEU A 693 -41.47 -8.79 -32.76
C LEU A 693 -41.61 -8.04 -31.42
N HIS A 694 -42.63 -8.42 -30.64
CA HIS A 694 -42.91 -7.82 -29.34
C HIS A 694 -42.42 -8.75 -28.23
N LEU A 695 -41.42 -8.32 -27.46
CA LEU A 695 -40.92 -9.05 -26.30
C LEU A 695 -41.51 -8.46 -25.02
N ARG A 696 -42.17 -9.27 -24.19
CA ARG A 696 -42.75 -8.80 -22.92
C ARG A 696 -42.11 -9.47 -21.70
N VAL A 697 -41.68 -8.64 -20.75
CA VAL A 697 -41.11 -9.03 -19.46
C VAL A 697 -41.94 -8.46 -18.31
N ALA A 698 -41.52 -8.71 -17.06
CA ALA A 698 -42.15 -8.17 -15.86
C ALA A 698 -43.67 -8.45 -15.83
N ASN A 699 -44.03 -9.74 -15.80
CA ASN A 699 -45.41 -10.25 -15.87
C ASN A 699 -46.23 -9.68 -17.05
N GLN A 700 -45.61 -9.63 -18.24
CA GLN A 700 -46.14 -9.08 -19.49
C GLN A 700 -46.41 -7.56 -19.52
N ARG A 701 -46.05 -6.82 -18.46
CA ARG A 701 -46.39 -5.39 -18.32
C ARG A 701 -45.34 -4.42 -18.82
N LEU A 702 -44.13 -4.89 -19.12
CA LEU A 702 -43.11 -4.09 -19.80
C LEU A 702 -42.81 -4.71 -21.16
N GLU A 703 -42.86 -3.89 -22.21
CA GLU A 703 -42.58 -4.27 -23.58
C GLU A 703 -41.18 -3.77 -23.97
N LEU A 704 -40.37 -4.68 -24.52
CA LEU A 704 -39.00 -4.44 -24.93
C LEU A 704 -38.94 -4.22 -26.43
N PHE A 705 -38.26 -3.16 -26.85
CA PHE A 705 -38.07 -2.81 -28.25
C PHE A 705 -36.64 -3.14 -28.68
N SER A 706 -36.46 -3.59 -29.92
CA SER A 706 -35.12 -3.90 -30.42
C SER A 706 -34.30 -2.63 -30.65
N VAL A 707 -33.05 -2.66 -30.18
CA VAL A 707 -32.04 -1.63 -30.47
C VAL A 707 -31.06 -2.24 -31.45
N ASN A 708 -31.05 -1.76 -32.70
CA ASN A 708 -30.25 -2.32 -33.80
C ASN A 708 -30.46 -3.84 -33.99
N GLY A 709 -31.71 -4.32 -33.91
CA GLY A 709 -32.05 -5.75 -34.02
C GLY A 709 -31.67 -6.61 -32.81
N SER A 710 -31.22 -6.00 -31.71
CA SER A 710 -30.91 -6.69 -30.45
C SER A 710 -31.90 -6.35 -29.35
N PHE A 711 -32.35 -7.35 -28.60
CA PHE A 711 -33.18 -7.20 -27.40
C PHE A 711 -32.34 -7.48 -26.15
N GLN A 712 -32.50 -6.64 -25.12
CA GLN A 712 -31.72 -6.69 -23.89
C GLN A 712 -32.57 -7.30 -22.76
N VAL A 713 -32.09 -8.38 -22.16
CA VAL A 713 -32.79 -9.12 -21.08
C VAL A 713 -31.80 -9.58 -20.01
N LEU A 714 -32.30 -10.02 -18.86
CA LEU A 714 -31.51 -10.68 -17.81
C LEU A 714 -31.45 -12.19 -18.04
N LYS A 715 -30.31 -12.82 -17.72
CA LYS A 715 -30.16 -14.29 -17.70
C LYS A 715 -31.12 -14.94 -16.68
N ASN A 716 -31.55 -16.19 -16.95
CA ASN A 716 -32.49 -16.97 -16.13
C ASN A 716 -33.81 -16.24 -15.79
N THR A 717 -34.34 -15.38 -16.67
CA THR A 717 -35.65 -14.73 -16.47
C THR A 717 -36.70 -15.23 -17.46
N PRO A 718 -37.99 -15.32 -17.07
CA PRO A 718 -39.07 -15.65 -17.99
C PRO A 718 -39.38 -14.46 -18.91
N LEU A 719 -39.55 -14.75 -20.19
CA LEU A 719 -39.80 -13.81 -21.27
C LEU A 719 -40.96 -14.31 -22.13
N TRP A 720 -41.86 -13.43 -22.54
CA TRP A 720 -42.84 -13.71 -23.58
C TRP A 720 -42.36 -13.16 -24.91
N VAL A 721 -42.46 -13.98 -25.96
CA VAL A 721 -42.19 -13.60 -27.34
C VAL A 721 -43.51 -13.63 -28.09
N GLU A 722 -43.89 -12.48 -28.64
CA GLU A 722 -45.18 -12.25 -29.30
C GLU A 722 -44.97 -11.70 -30.73
N LEU A 723 -45.80 -12.17 -31.66
CA LEU A 723 -45.82 -11.77 -33.06
C LEU A 723 -47.27 -11.49 -33.49
N ASN A 724 -47.57 -10.26 -33.90
CA ASN A 724 -48.93 -9.85 -34.25
C ASN A 724 -49.34 -10.46 -35.60
N ARG A 725 -50.58 -10.93 -35.70
CA ARG A 725 -51.13 -11.48 -36.95
C ARG A 725 -51.18 -10.44 -38.07
N GLU A 726 -51.35 -9.16 -37.74
CA GLU A 726 -51.37 -8.06 -38.72
C GLU A 726 -50.00 -7.82 -39.41
N SER A 727 -48.89 -8.24 -38.78
CA SER A 727 -47.55 -8.20 -39.38
C SER A 727 -47.28 -9.38 -40.33
N LEU A 728 -48.21 -10.33 -40.47
CA LEU A 728 -48.01 -11.54 -41.28
C LEU A 728 -48.61 -11.38 -42.69
N ALA A 729 -47.84 -11.79 -43.71
CA ALA A 729 -48.26 -11.74 -45.11
C ALA A 729 -49.52 -12.59 -45.43
N ALA A 730 -49.73 -13.69 -44.71
CA ALA A 730 -50.90 -14.58 -44.83
C ALA A 730 -51.15 -15.34 -43.52
N GLU A 731 -52.20 -16.19 -43.48
CA GLU A 731 -52.41 -17.11 -42.36
C GLU A 731 -51.27 -18.15 -42.29
N PRO A 732 -50.52 -18.24 -41.17
CA PRO A 732 -49.49 -19.23 -41.01
C PRO A 732 -50.08 -20.60 -40.67
N THR A 733 -49.61 -21.64 -41.35
CA THR A 733 -49.75 -23.02 -40.87
C THR A 733 -48.87 -23.25 -39.64
N GLU A 734 -47.76 -22.52 -39.54
CA GLU A 734 -46.78 -22.73 -38.48
C GLU A 734 -45.92 -21.49 -38.20
N VAL A 735 -45.65 -21.24 -36.91
CA VAL A 735 -44.70 -20.21 -36.44
C VAL A 735 -43.73 -20.87 -35.46
N ARG A 736 -42.44 -20.79 -35.76
CA ARG A 736 -41.34 -21.35 -34.96
C ARG A 736 -40.42 -20.23 -34.49
N LEU A 737 -39.96 -20.33 -33.24
CA LEU A 737 -38.88 -19.55 -32.65
C LEU A 737 -37.69 -20.48 -32.45
N LEU A 738 -36.47 -19.98 -32.66
CA LEU A 738 -35.24 -20.63 -32.26
C LEU A 738 -34.42 -19.63 -31.45
N LEU A 739 -34.11 -19.98 -30.21
CA LEU A 739 -33.37 -19.14 -29.27
C LEU A 739 -32.10 -19.88 -28.82
N GLY A 740 -30.94 -19.46 -29.34
CA GLY A 740 -29.70 -20.21 -29.13
C GLY A 740 -29.74 -21.55 -29.86
N SER A 741 -29.75 -22.66 -29.11
CA SER A 741 -29.95 -24.01 -29.64
C SER A 741 -31.40 -24.49 -29.59
N ASP A 742 -32.26 -23.80 -28.84
CA ASP A 742 -33.54 -24.34 -28.41
C ASP A 742 -34.67 -23.83 -29.32
N GLY A 743 -35.39 -24.75 -29.95
CA GLY A 743 -36.56 -24.45 -30.77
C GLY A 743 -37.84 -24.38 -29.93
N TYR A 744 -38.78 -23.50 -30.27
CA TYR A 744 -40.09 -23.34 -29.63
C TYR A 744 -41.17 -23.13 -30.68
N ARG A 745 -42.40 -23.57 -30.40
CA ARG A 745 -43.57 -23.25 -31.22
C ARG A 745 -44.31 -22.04 -30.65
N LEU A 746 -44.70 -21.08 -31.49
CA LEU A 746 -45.60 -19.99 -31.09
C LEU A 746 -47.05 -20.41 -31.35
N ASN A 747 -47.86 -20.35 -30.30
CA ASN A 747 -49.27 -20.75 -30.35
C ASN A 747 -50.15 -19.55 -30.66
N ARG A 748 -51.23 -19.78 -31.43
CA ARG A 748 -52.18 -18.74 -31.82
C ARG A 748 -53.14 -18.43 -30.67
N GLU A 749 -53.07 -17.22 -30.12
CA GLU A 749 -54.00 -16.68 -29.12
C GLU A 749 -54.66 -15.41 -29.67
N ALA A 750 -55.92 -15.54 -30.09
CA ALA A 750 -56.69 -14.48 -30.77
C ALA A 750 -55.97 -13.91 -32.01
N GLU A 751 -55.43 -12.69 -31.91
CA GLU A 751 -54.76 -11.95 -33.00
C GLU A 751 -53.21 -11.94 -32.86
N VAL A 752 -52.66 -12.74 -31.95
CA VAL A 752 -51.22 -12.80 -31.64
C VAL A 752 -50.75 -14.26 -31.65
N TYR A 753 -49.56 -14.49 -32.20
CA TYR A 753 -48.83 -15.74 -32.04
C TYR A 753 -47.81 -15.55 -30.92
N ARG A 754 -47.86 -16.39 -29.87
CA ARG A 754 -46.97 -16.21 -28.72
C ARG A 754 -46.52 -17.49 -28.04
N THR A 755 -45.43 -17.37 -27.28
CA THR A 755 -44.97 -18.41 -26.37
C THR A 755 -44.17 -17.80 -25.21
N ALA A 756 -44.04 -18.54 -24.12
CA ALA A 756 -43.20 -18.21 -22.97
C ALA A 756 -41.89 -18.99 -23.07
N VAL A 757 -40.75 -18.30 -22.91
CA VAL A 757 -39.42 -18.88 -22.91
C VAL A 757 -38.63 -18.45 -21.68
N MET A 758 -37.68 -19.28 -21.24
CA MET A 758 -36.67 -18.87 -20.27
C MET A 758 -35.45 -18.36 -21.02
N THR A 759 -34.89 -17.22 -20.58
CA THR A 759 -33.62 -16.73 -21.11
C THR A 759 -32.47 -17.64 -20.66
N GLN A 760 -31.47 -17.79 -21.53
CA GLN A 760 -30.30 -18.64 -21.29
C GLN A 760 -29.58 -18.29 -19.98
N GLY A 761 -29.07 -19.30 -19.28
CA GLY A 761 -28.47 -19.15 -17.95
C GLY A 761 -27.03 -18.63 -17.94
N THR A 762 -26.36 -18.65 -19.09
CA THR A 762 -25.08 -18.01 -19.33
C THR A 762 -25.29 -16.59 -19.89
N ALA A 763 -24.48 -15.63 -19.42
CA ALA A 763 -24.51 -14.29 -19.99
C ALA A 763 -23.84 -14.30 -21.37
N GLY A 764 -24.47 -13.67 -22.37
CA GLY A 764 -24.01 -13.74 -23.76
C GLY A 764 -25.02 -13.20 -24.76
N SER A 765 -24.63 -13.20 -26.03
CA SER A 765 -25.50 -12.89 -27.17
C SER A 765 -25.93 -14.19 -27.85
N PHE A 766 -27.23 -14.38 -28.02
CA PHE A 766 -27.82 -15.58 -28.59
C PHE A 766 -28.65 -15.23 -29.83
N PRO A 767 -28.61 -16.03 -30.89
CA PRO A 767 -29.50 -15.83 -32.04
C PRO A 767 -30.95 -16.04 -31.61
N LEU A 768 -31.82 -15.12 -32.02
CA LEU A 768 -33.28 -15.21 -31.91
C LEU A 768 -33.82 -15.21 -33.34
N ILE A 769 -34.23 -16.38 -33.82
CA ILE A 769 -34.70 -16.57 -35.20
C ILE A 769 -36.18 -16.95 -35.16
N ILE A 770 -37.02 -16.16 -35.83
CA ILE A 770 -38.41 -16.52 -36.09
C ILE A 770 -38.50 -17.06 -37.52
N SER A 771 -39.18 -18.19 -37.70
CA SER A 771 -39.49 -18.77 -39.00
C SER A 771 -41.00 -19.00 -39.11
N VAL A 772 -41.60 -18.47 -40.16
CA VAL A 772 -43.05 -18.59 -40.43
C VAL A 772 -43.24 -19.40 -41.70
N ILE A 773 -44.18 -20.36 -41.66
CA ILE A 773 -44.64 -21.12 -42.83
C ILE A 773 -46.11 -20.78 -43.04
N TYR A 774 -46.43 -20.30 -44.24
CA TYR A 774 -47.75 -19.85 -44.62
C TYR A 774 -48.60 -20.95 -45.25
N SER A 775 -49.92 -20.80 -45.13
CA SER A 775 -50.91 -21.75 -45.67
C SER A 775 -50.92 -21.88 -47.20
N ASP A 776 -50.29 -20.94 -47.92
CA ASP A 776 -50.05 -21.01 -49.37
C ASP A 776 -48.74 -21.73 -49.75
N GLY A 777 -47.95 -22.15 -48.75
CA GLY A 777 -46.65 -22.80 -48.93
C GLY A 777 -45.47 -21.84 -49.03
N SER A 778 -45.69 -20.52 -48.92
CA SER A 778 -44.60 -19.55 -48.76
C SER A 778 -44.01 -19.59 -47.33
N ALA A 779 -42.82 -19.04 -47.15
CA ALA A 779 -42.13 -19.00 -45.87
C ALA A 779 -41.31 -17.72 -45.72
N ASP A 780 -41.22 -17.21 -44.49
CA ASP A 780 -40.41 -16.05 -44.13
C ASP A 780 -39.58 -16.30 -42.87
N ARG A 781 -38.52 -15.49 -42.71
CA ARG A 781 -37.55 -15.59 -41.64
C ARG A 781 -37.10 -14.20 -41.18
N LEU A 782 -37.26 -13.97 -39.89
CA LEU A 782 -36.72 -12.82 -39.14
C LEU A 782 -35.53 -13.30 -38.31
N ASP A 783 -34.40 -12.62 -38.44
CA ASP A 783 -33.21 -12.80 -37.61
C ASP A 783 -33.05 -11.61 -36.66
N ALA A 784 -32.94 -11.88 -35.36
CA ALA A 784 -32.66 -10.91 -34.29
C ALA A 784 -31.64 -11.51 -33.30
N THR A 785 -31.20 -10.70 -32.33
CA THR A 785 -30.28 -11.13 -31.26
C THR A 785 -30.92 -10.92 -29.89
N LEU A 786 -30.88 -11.93 -29.02
CA LEU A 786 -31.20 -11.80 -27.61
C LEU A 786 -29.89 -11.67 -26.81
N VAL A 787 -29.71 -10.58 -26.08
CA VAL A 787 -28.55 -10.36 -25.21
C VAL A 787 -28.97 -10.64 -23.77
N ALA A 788 -28.53 -11.78 -23.23
CA ALA A 788 -28.74 -12.15 -21.84
C ALA A 788 -27.63 -11.55 -20.98
N ASN A 789 -28.01 -10.58 -20.15
CA ASN A 789 -27.11 -9.82 -19.29
C ASN A 789 -26.99 -10.46 -17.91
N PRO A 790 -25.83 -10.32 -17.24
CA PRO A 790 -25.71 -10.64 -15.82
C PRO A 790 -26.52 -9.63 -14.97
N TRP A 791 -26.83 -10.04 -13.74
CA TRP A 791 -27.42 -9.18 -12.73
C TRP A 791 -26.37 -8.16 -12.24
N GLY A 792 -26.80 -7.02 -11.72
CA GLY A 792 -25.92 -6.07 -11.02
C GLY A 792 -25.43 -6.65 -9.70
N GLN A 793 -24.37 -6.07 -9.13
CA GLN A 793 -23.79 -6.51 -7.86
C GLN A 793 -23.58 -5.35 -6.90
N ILE A 794 -23.75 -5.63 -5.62
CA ILE A 794 -23.42 -4.72 -4.52
C ILE A 794 -22.24 -5.33 -3.80
N VAL A 795 -21.13 -4.60 -3.75
CA VAL A 795 -19.86 -5.10 -3.23
C VAL A 795 -19.38 -4.28 -2.04
N ALA A 796 -18.89 -4.94 -1.00
CA ALA A 796 -18.20 -4.31 0.11
C ALA A 796 -16.69 -4.40 -0.08
N ARG A 797 -16.00 -3.29 0.16
CA ARG A 797 -14.53 -3.25 0.25
C ARG A 797 -14.11 -3.68 1.65
N THR A 798 -13.46 -4.84 1.74
CA THR A 798 -13.11 -5.48 3.03
C THR A 798 -11.67 -5.21 3.48
N ASP A 799 -10.77 -4.89 2.55
CA ASP A 799 -9.32 -4.91 2.77
C ASP A 799 -8.71 -3.51 2.53
N PHE A 800 -7.77 -3.09 3.39
CA PHE A 800 -7.17 -1.75 3.35
C PHE A 800 -6.33 -1.45 2.08
N ASP A 801 -5.88 -2.48 1.37
CA ASP A 801 -5.14 -2.37 0.09
C ASP A 801 -6.05 -2.47 -1.16
N GLY A 802 -7.37 -2.59 -0.98
CA GLY A 802 -8.35 -2.43 -2.05
C GLY A 802 -8.44 -3.57 -3.08
N LEU A 803 -7.98 -4.78 -2.74
CA LEU A 803 -7.90 -5.95 -3.64
C LEU A 803 -9.04 -6.97 -3.49
N ARG A 804 -9.92 -6.84 -2.49
CA ARG A 804 -11.08 -7.74 -2.30
C ARG A 804 -12.41 -7.00 -2.23
N MET A 805 -13.37 -7.55 -2.96
CA MET A 805 -14.75 -7.09 -3.07
C MET A 805 -15.68 -8.29 -2.81
N ALA A 806 -16.45 -8.25 -1.72
CA ALA A 806 -17.37 -9.31 -1.34
C ALA A 806 -18.83 -8.88 -1.59
N GLY A 807 -19.67 -9.78 -2.09
CA GLY A 807 -21.08 -9.50 -2.34
C GLY A 807 -21.86 -9.20 -1.06
N VAL A 808 -22.58 -8.07 -1.00
CA VAL A 808 -23.30 -7.64 0.20
C VAL A 808 -24.73 -8.20 0.20
N ALA A 809 -24.91 -9.30 0.91
CA ALA A 809 -26.21 -9.96 1.06
C ALA A 809 -27.24 -9.11 1.83
N GLU A 810 -28.51 -9.20 1.43
CA GLU A 810 -29.66 -8.59 2.12
C GLU A 810 -29.48 -7.08 2.41
N ALA A 811 -28.91 -6.34 1.45
CA ALA A 811 -28.93 -4.88 1.46
C ALA A 811 -30.31 -4.40 0.99
N ASN A 812 -30.87 -3.38 1.64
CA ASN A 812 -32.17 -2.80 1.32
C ASN A 812 -32.03 -1.78 0.18
N LEU A 813 -32.72 -2.07 -0.92
CA LEU A 813 -32.56 -1.41 -2.22
C LEU A 813 -33.86 -0.69 -2.56
N THR A 814 -33.81 0.64 -2.66
CA THR A 814 -34.96 1.48 -2.98
C THR A 814 -34.72 2.26 -4.27
N LEU A 815 -35.54 2.03 -5.29
CA LEU A 815 -35.41 2.68 -6.59
C LEU A 815 -36.35 3.90 -6.72
N PHE A 816 -35.81 5.01 -7.20
CA PHE A 816 -36.51 6.28 -7.41
C PHE A 816 -36.51 6.67 -8.89
N ASP A 817 -37.60 7.34 -9.32
CA ASP A 817 -37.72 7.92 -10.66
C ASP A 817 -36.90 9.22 -10.83
N GLN A 818 -36.92 9.78 -12.04
CA GLN A 818 -36.22 11.03 -12.38
C GLN A 818 -36.68 12.25 -11.56
N GLN A 819 -37.89 12.20 -11.01
CA GLN A 819 -38.48 13.25 -10.18
C GLN A 819 -38.18 13.05 -8.68
N GLY A 820 -37.55 11.92 -8.31
CA GLY A 820 -37.21 11.57 -6.93
C GLY A 820 -38.34 10.88 -6.16
N ASN A 821 -39.41 10.44 -6.83
CA ASN A 821 -40.46 9.64 -6.19
C ASN A 821 -40.09 8.15 -6.19
N LEU A 822 -40.67 7.38 -5.28
CA LEU A 822 -40.53 5.92 -5.27
C LEU A 822 -41.07 5.32 -6.57
N TRP A 823 -40.25 4.58 -7.31
CA TRP A 823 -40.67 3.98 -8.57
C TRP A 823 -41.66 2.83 -8.33
N ASN A 824 -42.80 2.85 -9.02
CA ASN A 824 -43.89 1.88 -8.80
C ASN A 824 -43.60 0.52 -9.46
N ALA A 825 -42.73 -0.27 -8.85
CA ALA A 825 -42.38 -1.62 -9.30
C ALA A 825 -43.58 -2.58 -9.30
N ALA A 826 -44.49 -2.43 -8.33
CA ALA A 826 -45.69 -3.26 -8.21
C ALA A 826 -46.61 -3.15 -9.43
N PHE A 827 -46.64 -1.99 -10.11
CA PHE A 827 -47.32 -1.86 -11.40
C PHE A 827 -46.76 -2.82 -12.45
N TYR A 828 -45.46 -3.13 -12.42
CA TYR A 828 -44.79 -4.09 -13.31
C TYR A 828 -44.63 -5.49 -12.69
N GLY A 829 -45.31 -5.78 -11.58
CA GLY A 829 -45.18 -7.09 -10.90
C GLY A 829 -43.79 -7.36 -10.32
N GLN A 830 -43.03 -6.30 -10.01
CA GLN A 830 -41.72 -6.34 -9.34
C GLN A 830 -41.83 -5.69 -7.94
N GLU A 831 -40.84 -5.91 -7.07
CA GLU A 831 -40.82 -5.35 -5.72
C GLU A 831 -39.95 -4.08 -5.64
N ASN A 832 -40.38 -3.09 -4.85
CA ASN A 832 -39.58 -1.90 -4.50
C ASN A 832 -40.15 -1.27 -3.21
N PRO A 833 -39.38 -1.20 -2.11
CA PRO A 833 -38.00 -1.69 -1.95
C PRO A 833 -37.85 -3.20 -2.17
N SER A 834 -36.64 -3.63 -2.49
CA SER A 834 -36.25 -5.04 -2.60
C SER A 834 -34.95 -5.30 -1.82
N LEU A 835 -34.57 -6.56 -1.64
CA LEU A 835 -33.31 -6.95 -0.99
C LEU A 835 -32.34 -7.53 -2.03
N SER A 836 -31.04 -7.28 -1.87
CA SER A 836 -30.03 -8.03 -2.62
C SER A 836 -30.01 -9.51 -2.21
N ASP A 837 -29.69 -10.39 -3.17
CA ASP A 837 -29.56 -11.83 -2.89
C ASP A 837 -28.33 -12.16 -2.03
N VAL A 838 -28.13 -13.45 -1.70
CA VAL A 838 -27.01 -13.92 -0.87
C VAL A 838 -25.61 -13.61 -1.43
N ASN A 839 -25.49 -13.26 -2.72
CA ASN A 839 -24.26 -12.88 -3.40
C ASN A 839 -24.20 -11.36 -3.67
N GLY A 840 -25.11 -10.58 -3.10
CA GLY A 840 -25.23 -9.13 -3.34
C GLY A 840 -25.82 -8.76 -4.70
N SER A 841 -26.42 -9.70 -5.43
CA SER A 841 -26.96 -9.45 -6.77
C SER A 841 -28.31 -8.71 -6.74
N TYR A 842 -28.57 -7.89 -7.75
CA TYR A 842 -29.85 -7.19 -7.95
C TYR A 842 -30.08 -6.82 -9.42
N ALA A 843 -31.35 -6.65 -9.81
CA ALA A 843 -31.72 -6.02 -11.08
C ALA A 843 -33.20 -5.58 -11.07
N TRP A 844 -33.55 -4.60 -11.91
CA TRP A 844 -34.95 -4.31 -12.27
C TRP A 844 -35.12 -4.14 -13.78
N TYR A 845 -36.29 -4.56 -14.28
CA TYR A 845 -36.80 -4.16 -15.59
C TYR A 845 -37.58 -2.84 -15.45
N VAL A 846 -37.14 -1.79 -16.13
CA VAL A 846 -37.74 -0.45 -16.08
C VAL A 846 -37.92 0.14 -17.49
N PRO A 847 -38.84 1.09 -17.71
CA PRO A 847 -38.84 1.92 -18.91
C PRO A 847 -37.51 2.69 -19.07
N ASN A 848 -37.12 3.02 -20.30
CA ASN A 848 -35.92 3.86 -20.53
C ASN A 848 -36.09 5.26 -19.92
N GLY A 849 -35.09 5.71 -19.16
CA GLY A 849 -35.17 6.92 -18.33
C GLY A 849 -34.00 7.05 -17.35
N VAL A 850 -34.08 8.03 -16.45
CA VAL A 850 -33.08 8.24 -15.38
C VAL A 850 -33.67 7.79 -14.04
N TYR A 851 -32.93 6.96 -13.33
CA TYR A 851 -33.32 6.37 -12.05
C TYR A 851 -32.24 6.58 -11.00
N THR A 852 -32.62 6.67 -9.73
CA THR A 852 -31.67 6.70 -8.61
C THR A 852 -31.92 5.51 -7.70
N LEU A 853 -30.91 4.67 -7.50
CA LEU A 853 -30.92 3.56 -6.55
C LEU A 853 -30.33 4.04 -5.22
N GLN A 854 -31.06 3.86 -4.13
CA GLN A 854 -30.60 4.06 -2.76
C GLN A 854 -30.35 2.70 -2.11
N ILE A 855 -29.20 2.53 -1.47
CA ILE A 855 -28.77 1.26 -0.88
C ILE A 855 -28.52 1.48 0.62
N ARG A 856 -29.08 0.62 1.46
CA ARG A 856 -28.92 0.65 2.92
C ARG A 856 -28.61 -0.74 3.47
N LYS A 857 -27.52 -0.88 4.21
CA LYS A 857 -27.20 -2.09 4.99
C LYS A 857 -26.62 -1.67 6.34
N ASP A 858 -27.06 -2.31 7.42
CA ASP A 858 -26.49 -2.07 8.74
C ASP A 858 -24.99 -2.41 8.75
N GLY A 859 -24.19 -1.55 9.38
CA GLY A 859 -22.72 -1.62 9.29
C GLY A 859 -22.11 -0.95 8.05
N TYR A 860 -22.91 -0.43 7.11
CA TYR A 860 -22.44 0.29 5.92
C TYR A 860 -23.09 1.68 5.78
N ARG A 861 -22.41 2.59 5.08
CA ARG A 861 -22.94 3.91 4.72
C ARG A 861 -24.12 3.76 3.76
N GLU A 862 -25.08 4.69 3.82
CA GLU A 862 -26.10 4.81 2.77
C GLU A 862 -25.44 5.34 1.49
N GLU A 863 -25.54 4.58 0.41
CA GLU A 863 -25.03 4.98 -0.90
C GLU A 863 -26.16 5.22 -1.91
N ARG A 864 -25.89 6.08 -2.90
CA ARG A 864 -26.85 6.45 -3.94
C ARG A 864 -26.20 6.44 -5.33
N ALA A 865 -26.63 5.52 -6.18
CA ALA A 865 -26.17 5.38 -7.55
C ALA A 865 -27.24 5.88 -8.55
N ALA A 866 -26.83 6.67 -9.53
CA ALA A 866 -27.72 7.16 -10.59
C ALA A 866 -27.50 6.36 -11.89
N PHE A 867 -28.58 5.86 -12.47
CA PHE A 867 -28.58 5.05 -13.69
C PHE A 867 -29.32 5.79 -14.81
N THR A 868 -28.70 5.87 -15.99
CA THR A 868 -29.37 6.30 -17.23
C THR A 868 -29.66 5.06 -18.07
N VAL A 869 -30.90 4.58 -18.00
CA VAL A 869 -31.34 3.32 -18.60
C VAL A 869 -31.75 3.53 -20.05
N THR A 870 -31.15 2.75 -20.94
CA THR A 870 -31.45 2.73 -22.39
C THR A 870 -31.71 1.32 -22.92
N ASP A 871 -31.43 0.31 -22.10
CA ASP A 871 -31.57 -1.13 -22.34
C ASP A 871 -32.69 -1.77 -21.49
N TYR A 872 -33.59 -0.95 -20.93
CA TYR A 872 -34.68 -1.36 -20.02
C TYR A 872 -34.23 -2.03 -18.70
N LEU A 873 -32.94 -1.95 -18.33
CA LEU A 873 -32.37 -2.62 -17.15
C LEU A 873 -31.71 -1.64 -16.18
N VAL A 874 -32.12 -1.64 -14.91
CA VAL A 874 -31.31 -1.09 -13.81
C VAL A 874 -30.43 -2.21 -13.26
N ARG A 875 -29.14 -2.12 -13.55
CA ARG A 875 -28.09 -3.04 -13.12
C ARG A 875 -26.73 -2.34 -13.19
N GLY A 876 -25.80 -2.74 -12.33
CA GLY A 876 -24.43 -2.27 -12.31
C GLY A 876 -23.72 -2.70 -11.03
N GLU A 877 -22.41 -2.51 -10.97
CA GLU A 877 -21.64 -2.68 -9.75
C GLU A 877 -21.77 -1.42 -8.89
N VAL A 878 -22.10 -1.56 -7.60
CA VAL A 878 -22.16 -0.45 -6.65
C VAL A 878 -21.42 -0.83 -5.37
N GLU A 879 -20.42 -0.03 -5.02
CA GLU A 879 -19.58 -0.23 -3.84
C GLU A 879 -20.27 0.33 -2.58
N LEU A 880 -20.30 -0.46 -1.50
CA LEU A 880 -20.72 -0.05 -0.17
C LEU A 880 -19.51 0.10 0.74
N LEU A 881 -19.42 1.27 1.39
CA LEU A 881 -18.36 1.59 2.34
C LEU A 881 -18.79 1.26 3.78
N PRO A 882 -18.05 0.43 4.53
CA PRO A 882 -18.40 0.12 5.92
C PRO A 882 -18.32 1.34 6.85
N TRP A 883 -19.13 1.35 7.91
CA TRP A 883 -18.88 2.18 9.08
C TRP A 883 -17.71 1.59 9.89
N PRO A 884 -16.85 2.42 10.52
CA PRO A 884 -15.76 1.91 11.33
C PRO A 884 -16.30 1.08 12.52
N PRO A 885 -15.73 -0.09 12.82
CA PRO A 885 -16.15 -0.90 13.95
C PRO A 885 -15.87 -0.15 15.26
N LEU A 886 -16.93 0.09 16.05
CA LEU A 886 -16.84 0.74 17.36
C LEU A 886 -16.54 -0.25 18.50
N GLU A 887 -16.49 -1.55 18.20
CA GLU A 887 -16.37 -2.60 19.21
C GLU A 887 -14.94 -2.75 19.74
N ASP A 888 -13.91 -2.62 18.88
CA ASP A 888 -12.49 -2.82 19.25
C ASP A 888 -12.01 -1.88 20.36
N PHE A 889 -12.52 -0.65 20.39
CA PHE A 889 -12.21 0.32 21.45
C PHE A 889 -12.64 -0.14 22.84
N ARG A 890 -13.71 -0.95 22.95
CA ARG A 890 -14.17 -1.48 24.24
C ARG A 890 -13.35 -2.69 24.67
N THR A 891 -12.95 -3.56 23.74
CA THR A 891 -12.13 -4.75 24.01
C THR A 891 -10.73 -4.38 24.47
N ILE A 892 -10.06 -3.44 23.81
CA ILE A 892 -8.71 -2.99 24.23
C ILE A 892 -8.74 -2.32 25.61
N LEU A 893 -9.77 -1.52 25.92
CA LEU A 893 -9.94 -0.95 27.25
C LEU A 893 -10.20 -2.02 28.32
N ALA A 894 -10.97 -3.06 28.02
CA ALA A 894 -11.37 -4.12 28.96
C ALA A 894 -10.33 -5.26 29.15
N GLY A 895 -9.38 -5.45 28.22
CA GLY A 895 -8.36 -6.50 28.31
C GLY A 895 -7.37 -6.32 29.48
N PRO A 896 -6.64 -7.37 29.89
CA PRO A 896 -5.76 -7.35 31.07
C PRO A 896 -4.36 -6.73 30.83
N LEU A 897 -4.12 -6.08 29.68
CA LEU A 897 -2.83 -5.51 29.29
C LEU A 897 -2.45 -4.25 30.11
N PRO A 898 -1.14 -3.99 30.34
CA PRO A 898 -0.64 -2.78 30.97
C PRO A 898 -0.90 -1.51 30.12
N LEU A 899 -0.83 -0.35 30.78
CA LEU A 899 -1.36 0.92 30.25
C LEU A 899 -0.56 1.45 29.04
N ASP A 900 0.73 1.14 28.96
CA ASP A 900 1.64 1.50 27.89
C ASP A 900 1.41 0.71 26.60
N GLU A 901 1.24 -0.62 26.68
CA GLU A 901 0.83 -1.43 25.53
C GLU A 901 -0.53 -0.98 24.97
N LYS A 902 -1.51 -0.73 25.85
CA LYS A 902 -2.83 -0.20 25.43
C LYS A 902 -2.75 1.15 24.71
N ILE A 903 -1.80 2.02 25.10
CA ILE A 903 -1.59 3.33 24.45
C ILE A 903 -0.93 3.15 23.07
N LEU A 904 -0.03 2.18 22.92
CA LEU A 904 0.62 1.86 21.64
C LEU A 904 -0.38 1.27 20.65
N GLU A 905 -1.19 0.30 21.10
CA GLU A 905 -2.22 -0.37 20.31
C GLU A 905 -3.36 0.59 19.88
N LEU A 906 -3.81 1.48 20.78
CA LEU A 906 -4.69 2.60 20.38
C LEU A 906 -4.01 3.53 19.36
N GLY A 907 -2.72 3.80 19.53
CA GLY A 907 -1.95 4.69 18.67
C GLY A 907 -1.84 4.18 17.24
N GLU A 908 -1.53 2.89 17.07
CA GLU A 908 -1.50 2.24 15.76
C GLU A 908 -2.89 2.13 15.13
N THR A 909 -3.90 1.74 15.90
CA THR A 909 -5.29 1.63 15.41
C THR A 909 -5.79 3.00 14.92
N LEU A 910 -5.52 4.07 15.66
CA LEU A 910 -5.84 5.44 15.25
C LEU A 910 -5.00 5.90 14.04
N GLY A 911 -3.75 5.48 13.93
CA GLY A 911 -2.85 5.78 12.81
C GLY A 911 -3.32 5.17 11.49
N ARG A 912 -3.54 3.84 11.46
CA ARG A 912 -4.07 3.11 10.30
C ARG A 912 -5.44 3.65 9.86
N THR A 913 -6.27 4.03 10.83
CA THR A 913 -7.54 4.72 10.57
C THR A 913 -7.34 6.09 9.89
N PHE A 914 -6.33 6.87 10.29
CA PHE A 914 -6.14 8.25 9.81
C PHE A 914 -5.66 8.35 8.36
N ASP A 915 -4.82 7.42 7.90
CA ASP A 915 -4.26 7.46 6.54
C ASP A 915 -5.31 7.10 5.48
N TYR A 916 -6.20 6.14 5.77
CA TYR A 916 -7.36 5.79 4.93
C TYR A 916 -8.29 6.98 4.67
N TYR A 917 -8.55 7.83 5.67
CA TYR A 917 -9.41 9.01 5.56
C TYR A 917 -8.73 10.27 4.97
N SER A 918 -7.56 10.12 4.35
CA SER A 918 -6.92 11.22 3.62
C SER A 918 -7.52 11.48 2.23
N GLY A 919 -8.13 10.47 1.60
CA GLY A 919 -8.55 10.50 0.18
C GLY A 919 -9.98 10.98 -0.11
N VAL A 920 -10.94 10.80 0.79
CA VAL A 920 -12.37 11.08 0.53
C VAL A 920 -12.93 12.05 1.58
N LEU A 921 -13.32 13.26 1.17
CA LEU A 921 -13.78 14.32 2.07
C LEU A 921 -15.28 14.56 2.02
N GLN A 922 -15.84 14.71 3.22
CA GLN A 922 -17.07 15.46 3.56
C GLN A 922 -18.41 14.98 2.98
N LYS A 923 -19.24 14.44 3.86
CA LYS A 923 -20.31 15.27 4.47
C LYS A 923 -20.81 14.76 5.83
N ASP A 924 -21.10 13.48 5.96
CA ASP A 924 -22.11 13.00 6.93
C ASP A 924 -21.58 12.51 8.30
N PHE A 925 -20.34 12.82 8.68
CA PHE A 925 -19.80 12.42 9.99
C PHE A 925 -20.10 13.42 11.13
N LEU A 926 -20.62 14.61 10.80
CA LEU A 926 -20.85 15.69 11.78
C LEU A 926 -22.31 15.86 12.22
N ASP A 927 -23.25 15.14 11.59
CA ASP A 927 -24.69 15.28 11.81
C ASP A 927 -25.31 14.03 12.49
N ASN A 928 -24.50 13.16 13.13
CA ASN A 928 -25.01 12.00 13.88
C ASN A 928 -25.49 12.43 15.29
N PRO A 929 -26.79 12.31 15.62
CA PRO A 929 -27.33 12.73 16.92
C PRO A 929 -26.79 11.92 18.11
N GLN A 930 -26.25 10.72 17.89
CA GLN A 930 -25.75 9.84 18.97
C GLN A 930 -24.35 10.23 19.49
N VAL A 931 -23.78 11.36 19.03
CA VAL A 931 -22.50 11.90 19.50
C VAL A 931 -22.67 13.16 20.37
N GLU A 932 -23.91 13.67 20.56
CA GLU A 932 -24.15 14.88 21.38
C GLU A 932 -24.30 14.62 22.90
N ASP A 933 -24.48 13.37 23.34
CA ASP A 933 -25.03 13.06 24.68
C ASP A 933 -24.03 12.84 25.84
N ILE A 934 -22.74 13.15 25.67
CA ILE A 934 -21.72 13.08 26.76
C ILE A 934 -20.85 14.36 26.81
N ALA A 935 -21.49 15.53 26.90
CA ALA A 935 -20.78 16.81 27.01
C ALA A 935 -21.53 17.89 27.82
N GLU A 936 -21.92 17.62 29.07
CA GLU A 936 -22.35 18.67 30.02
C GLU A 936 -21.83 18.40 31.45
N ILE A 937 -21.86 19.42 32.34
CA ILE A 937 -21.38 19.46 33.75
C ILE A 937 -19.84 19.70 33.82
N ILE A 938 -19.25 20.84 34.25
CA ILE A 938 -19.59 21.87 35.27
C ILE A 938 -19.30 23.34 34.83
N VAL A 939 -20.00 24.27 35.49
CA VAL A 939 -20.12 25.74 35.33
C VAL A 939 -18.97 26.60 35.94
N ALA A 940 -18.43 27.53 35.13
CA ALA A 940 -18.33 29.01 35.30
C ALA A 940 -17.84 29.71 36.64
N PRO A 941 -17.50 31.05 36.65
CA PRO A 941 -16.35 31.58 37.42
C PRO A 941 -16.58 32.81 38.35
N ALA A 942 -15.55 33.23 39.10
CA ALA A 942 -15.33 34.59 39.66
C ALA A 942 -13.90 34.76 40.26
N LEU A 943 -13.27 35.92 40.54
CA LEU A 943 -13.20 37.31 40.03
C LEU A 943 -12.35 38.15 41.05
N THR A 944 -11.77 39.30 40.64
CA THR A 944 -11.12 40.40 41.44
C THR A 944 -9.63 40.17 41.88
N VAL A 945 -8.73 41.15 42.21
CA VAL A 945 -8.61 42.64 42.04
C VAL A 945 -7.16 43.17 42.34
N VAL A 946 -6.56 44.02 41.46
CA VAL A 946 -5.68 45.23 41.73
C VAL A 946 -4.26 45.01 42.39
N SER A 947 -3.16 45.79 42.25
CA SER A 947 -2.84 47.19 41.78
C SER A 947 -1.36 47.41 41.33
N VAL A 948 -1.14 48.33 40.35
CA VAL A 948 -0.20 49.52 40.30
C VAL A 948 1.32 49.31 40.56
N VAL A 949 2.27 49.79 39.73
CA VAL A 949 2.92 51.14 39.78
C VAL A 949 3.54 51.59 38.41
N SER A 950 3.58 52.92 38.21
CA SER A 950 4.00 53.72 37.02
C SER A 950 5.06 54.79 37.40
N ALA A 951 5.87 55.45 36.55
CA ALA A 951 6.15 55.48 35.10
C ALA A 951 7.50 56.23 34.84
N GLY A 952 7.95 56.45 33.58
CA GLY A 952 9.15 57.26 33.28
C GLY A 952 9.36 57.66 31.80
N ALA A 953 9.41 58.98 31.54
CA ALA A 953 9.59 59.69 30.25
C ALA A 953 11.11 59.97 29.93
N ALA A 954 11.59 60.60 28.83
CA ALA A 954 11.21 60.76 27.41
C ALA A 954 12.34 61.52 26.63
N THR A 955 12.32 61.51 25.28
CA THR A 955 13.02 62.45 24.33
C THR A 955 14.58 62.52 24.35
N ALA A 956 15.35 63.01 23.35
CA ALA A 956 15.08 63.75 22.10
C ALA A 956 16.07 63.43 20.92
N ALA A 957 15.73 63.91 19.70
CA ALA A 957 16.51 64.60 18.63
C ALA A 957 18.06 64.53 18.57
N VAL A 958 18.79 64.71 17.44
CA VAL A 958 18.55 64.91 15.97
C VAL A 958 19.87 64.59 15.22
N GLY A 959 19.89 64.38 13.89
CA GLY A 959 21.16 64.21 13.16
C GLY A 959 21.10 64.02 11.63
N ILE A 960 20.31 64.83 10.90
CA ILE A 960 20.36 64.89 9.42
C ILE A 960 21.23 66.10 9.04
N GLY A 961 22.30 65.91 8.24
CA GLY A 961 23.16 67.05 7.87
C GLY A 961 24.10 66.89 6.67
N THR A 962 24.69 65.71 6.43
CA THR A 962 25.96 65.65 5.66
C THR A 962 25.96 64.94 4.30
N ILE A 963 24.87 64.34 3.83
CA ILE A 963 24.86 63.59 2.54
C ILE A 963 23.83 64.15 1.53
N LEU A 964 23.01 65.14 1.90
CA LEU A 964 22.09 65.83 0.98
C LEU A 964 22.75 66.92 0.12
N ARG A 965 24.09 66.98 0.06
CA ARG A 965 24.84 68.01 -0.69
C ARG A 965 25.48 67.52 -2.00
N LEU A 966 25.08 66.34 -2.51
CA LEU A 966 25.63 65.78 -3.76
C LEU A 966 24.55 65.33 -4.77
N ILE A 967 23.38 65.96 -4.76
CA ILE A 967 22.24 65.63 -5.66
C ILE A 967 21.80 66.84 -6.53
N SER A 968 22.25 68.06 -6.24
CA SER A 968 21.63 69.29 -6.79
C SER A 968 22.60 70.17 -7.58
N THR A 969 23.06 69.69 -8.73
CA THR A 969 23.46 70.47 -9.93
C THR A 969 23.57 69.47 -11.09
N GLN A 970 22.44 69.06 -11.66
CA GLN A 970 21.72 69.71 -12.78
C GLN A 970 22.07 69.07 -14.13
N PRO A 971 21.12 69.05 -15.10
CA PRO A 971 20.82 67.80 -15.81
C PRO A 971 20.82 67.98 -17.34
N LEU A 972 20.17 67.03 -18.03
CA LEU A 972 19.73 67.12 -19.44
C LEU A 972 20.84 67.05 -20.50
N LEU A 973 21.40 65.85 -20.70
CA LEU A 973 21.71 65.37 -22.06
C LEU A 973 21.38 63.86 -22.18
N PHE A 974 20.39 63.56 -23.03
CA PHE A 974 20.03 62.25 -23.64
C PHE A 974 19.44 61.09 -22.79
N PHE A 975 18.11 61.18 -22.62
CA PHE A 975 17.08 60.14 -22.83
C PHE A 975 17.33 58.64 -22.48
N SER A 976 16.58 58.17 -21.48
CA SER A 976 15.86 56.88 -21.45
C SER A 976 16.63 55.58 -21.74
N ARG A 977 17.36 55.06 -20.75
CA ARG A 977 17.54 53.60 -20.54
C ARG A 977 17.36 53.24 -19.07
N ARG A 978 16.42 52.34 -18.74
CA ARG A 978 16.29 51.76 -17.39
C ARG A 978 17.50 50.84 -17.16
N LYS A 979 18.27 51.06 -16.08
CA LYS A 979 19.39 50.17 -15.72
C LYS A 979 18.86 48.76 -15.40
N ARG A 980 19.44 47.73 -16.03
CA ARG A 980 19.25 46.32 -15.61
C ARG A 980 19.76 46.14 -14.17
N ARG A 981 19.08 45.28 -13.40
CA ARG A 981 19.53 44.80 -12.10
C ARG A 981 20.29 43.48 -12.30
N GLY A 982 21.26 43.18 -11.45
CA GLY A 982 22.09 41.97 -11.56
C GLY A 982 21.40 40.68 -11.11
N TRP A 983 20.07 40.62 -11.15
CA TRP A 983 19.24 39.49 -10.76
C TRP A 983 17.92 39.52 -11.51
N GLY A 984 17.46 38.35 -11.95
CA GLY A 984 16.14 38.13 -12.52
C GLY A 984 15.11 37.89 -11.42
N ILE A 985 13.83 38.06 -11.75
CA ILE A 985 12.71 37.84 -10.82
C ILE A 985 11.71 36.86 -11.46
N VAL A 986 11.36 35.82 -10.72
CA VAL A 986 10.22 34.94 -11.02
C VAL A 986 8.97 35.51 -10.34
N TYR A 987 7.89 35.69 -11.08
CA TYR A 987 6.69 36.36 -10.56
C TYR A 987 5.40 35.84 -11.20
N ASN A 988 4.28 36.02 -10.50
CA ASN A 988 2.95 35.65 -11.00
C ASN A 988 2.54 36.61 -12.12
N ALA A 989 2.31 36.07 -13.32
CA ALA A 989 2.03 36.82 -14.54
C ALA A 989 0.76 37.69 -14.46
N ILE A 990 -0.19 37.34 -13.57
CA ILE A 990 -1.49 38.01 -13.42
C ILE A 990 -1.45 39.01 -12.25
N SER A 991 -1.04 38.56 -11.06
CA SER A 991 -1.03 39.38 -9.84
C SER A 991 0.18 40.30 -9.71
N LYS A 992 1.22 40.09 -10.53
CA LYS A 992 2.51 40.81 -10.53
C LYS A 992 3.32 40.70 -9.21
N VAL A 993 2.95 39.78 -8.32
CA VAL A 993 3.65 39.48 -7.07
C VAL A 993 4.81 38.50 -7.33
N PRO A 994 6.01 38.69 -6.76
CA PRO A 994 7.10 37.72 -6.87
C PRO A 994 6.74 36.35 -6.29
N VAL A 995 7.28 35.28 -6.88
CA VAL A 995 7.04 33.89 -6.45
C VAL A 995 8.28 33.39 -5.71
N ASP A 996 8.13 33.13 -4.41
CA ASP A 996 9.18 32.56 -3.57
C ASP A 996 9.34 31.05 -3.77
N LEU A 997 10.51 30.51 -3.46
CA LEU A 997 10.80 29.07 -3.53
C LEU A 997 10.37 28.44 -4.87
N ALA A 998 10.58 29.15 -5.98
CA ALA A 998 10.45 28.63 -7.34
C ALA A 998 11.81 28.09 -7.77
N THR A 999 11.82 26.90 -8.38
CA THR A 999 13.02 26.25 -8.87
C THR A 999 13.29 26.75 -10.29
N VAL A 1000 14.39 27.49 -10.47
CA VAL A 1000 14.88 27.88 -11.80
C VAL A 1000 16.03 26.96 -12.16
N ARG A 1001 15.93 26.29 -13.32
CA ARG A 1001 17.00 25.49 -13.92
C ARG A 1001 17.56 26.23 -15.12
N LEU A 1002 18.88 26.18 -15.29
CA LEU A 1002 19.56 26.64 -16.49
C LEU A 1002 20.07 25.42 -17.25
N ARG A 1003 19.69 25.31 -18.53
CA ARG A 1003 20.16 24.28 -19.44
C ARG A 1003 20.96 24.87 -20.59
N GLU A 1004 21.86 24.10 -21.16
CA GLU A 1004 22.49 24.41 -22.44
C GLU A 1004 21.51 24.10 -23.59
N ALA A 1005 21.36 25.02 -24.53
CA ALA A 1005 20.27 24.99 -25.52
C ALA A 1005 20.48 23.98 -26.66
N GLN A 1006 21.71 23.49 -26.87
CA GLN A 1006 22.04 22.52 -27.91
C GLN A 1006 22.04 21.07 -27.39
N SER A 1007 22.56 20.85 -26.18
CA SER A 1007 22.69 19.53 -25.55
C SER A 1007 21.54 19.16 -24.62
N GLY A 1008 20.80 20.15 -24.10
CA GLY A 1008 19.81 19.95 -23.04
C GLY A 1008 20.40 19.73 -21.64
N ASN A 1009 21.74 19.71 -21.52
CA ASN A 1009 22.47 19.45 -20.27
C ASN A 1009 22.14 20.50 -19.20
N LEU A 1010 21.97 20.04 -17.96
CA LEU A 1010 21.69 20.91 -16.82
C LEU A 1010 22.98 21.60 -16.35
N VAL A 1011 23.06 22.91 -16.56
CA VAL A 1011 24.19 23.76 -16.14
C VAL A 1011 24.10 24.11 -14.66
N GLY A 1012 22.88 24.23 -14.13
CA GLY A 1012 22.67 24.41 -12.70
C GLY A 1012 21.22 24.69 -12.31
N THR A 1013 20.96 24.57 -11.01
CA THR A 1013 19.65 24.86 -10.40
C THR A 1013 19.78 25.93 -9.32
N ARG A 1014 18.80 26.82 -9.22
CA ARG A 1014 18.65 27.82 -8.15
C ARG A 1014 17.21 27.85 -7.65
N VAL A 1015 17.02 28.26 -6.40
CA VAL A 1015 15.70 28.45 -5.79
C VAL A 1015 15.54 29.94 -5.49
N THR A 1016 14.38 30.51 -5.81
CA THR A 1016 14.13 31.94 -5.60
C THR A 1016 14.01 32.31 -4.12
N ASP A 1017 14.49 33.50 -3.77
CA ASP A 1017 14.25 34.08 -2.45
C ASP A 1017 12.80 34.56 -2.27
N ARG A 1018 12.50 35.13 -1.09
CA ARG A 1018 11.18 35.69 -0.76
C ARG A 1018 10.72 36.82 -1.70
N GLU A 1019 11.63 37.42 -2.45
CA GLU A 1019 11.36 38.47 -3.43
C GLU A 1019 11.44 37.94 -4.88
N GLY A 1020 11.38 36.62 -5.06
CA GLY A 1020 11.39 35.94 -6.36
C GLY A 1020 12.74 36.00 -7.08
N ARG A 1021 13.82 36.44 -6.43
CA ARG A 1021 15.08 36.76 -7.09
C ARG A 1021 15.93 35.52 -7.37
N TYR A 1022 16.59 35.51 -8.53
CA TYR A 1022 17.61 34.51 -8.89
C TYR A 1022 18.67 35.13 -9.84
N PHE A 1023 19.80 34.46 -10.00
CA PHE A 1023 20.77 34.73 -11.06
C PHE A 1023 21.64 33.49 -11.31
N PHE A 1024 22.21 33.41 -12.52
CA PHE A 1024 23.28 32.47 -12.87
C PHE A 1024 24.48 33.25 -13.41
N ILE A 1025 25.69 32.76 -13.17
CA ILE A 1025 26.93 33.20 -13.80
C ILE A 1025 27.36 32.07 -14.72
N VAL A 1026 27.63 32.36 -16.00
CA VAL A 1026 27.99 31.35 -17.00
C VAL A 1026 29.08 31.84 -17.95
N GLN A 1027 29.74 30.87 -18.59
CA GLN A 1027 30.70 31.08 -19.67
C GLN A 1027 29.98 31.37 -21.01
N PRO A 1028 30.69 31.70 -22.10
CA PRO A 1028 30.08 31.91 -23.41
C PRO A 1028 29.42 30.63 -23.90
N GLY A 1029 28.18 30.74 -24.37
CA GLY A 1029 27.35 29.59 -24.74
C GLY A 1029 25.92 30.00 -25.07
N THR A 1030 25.10 29.06 -25.53
CA THR A 1030 23.65 29.29 -25.73
C THR A 1030 22.88 28.52 -24.69
N TYR A 1031 22.04 29.20 -23.92
CA TYR A 1031 21.36 28.65 -22.74
C TYR A 1031 19.85 28.84 -22.79
N ARG A 1032 19.13 28.06 -21.98
CA ARG A 1032 17.69 28.16 -21.80
C ARG A 1032 17.36 28.05 -20.31
N LEU A 1033 16.58 28.98 -19.79
CA LEU A 1033 15.99 28.88 -18.46
C LEU A 1033 14.67 28.10 -18.49
N GLU A 1034 14.43 27.33 -17.43
CA GLU A 1034 13.17 26.66 -17.11
C GLU A 1034 12.80 27.04 -15.66
N ALA A 1035 11.54 27.44 -15.42
CA ALA A 1035 11.06 27.73 -14.06
C ALA A 1035 9.93 26.78 -13.68
N GLN A 1036 10.00 26.23 -12.47
CA GLN A 1036 9.01 25.29 -11.94
C GLN A 1036 8.58 25.70 -10.53
N LYS A 1037 7.27 25.81 -10.32
CA LYS A 1037 6.62 25.99 -9.02
C LYS A 1037 5.30 25.23 -9.04
N HIS A 1038 5.00 24.46 -7.99
CA HIS A 1038 3.72 23.75 -7.89
C HIS A 1038 2.54 24.74 -7.90
N GLY A 1039 1.52 24.48 -8.73
CA GLY A 1039 0.37 25.36 -8.96
C GLY A 1039 0.62 26.51 -9.95
N PHE A 1040 1.69 26.44 -10.75
CA PHE A 1040 2.05 27.46 -11.73
C PHE A 1040 2.60 26.84 -13.03
N GLY A 1041 2.05 27.24 -14.17
CA GLY A 1041 2.49 26.86 -15.51
C GLY A 1041 3.59 27.76 -16.06
N TYR A 1042 4.45 27.16 -16.89
CA TYR A 1042 5.55 27.80 -17.62
C TYR A 1042 5.76 27.11 -18.98
N PRO A 1043 6.02 27.84 -20.09
CA PRO A 1043 6.04 29.30 -20.22
C PRO A 1043 4.65 29.94 -20.04
N SER A 1044 4.61 31.21 -19.66
CA SER A 1044 3.36 31.98 -19.56
C SER A 1044 2.66 32.08 -20.91
N GLU A 1045 1.42 31.59 -20.97
CA GLU A 1045 0.53 31.81 -22.11
C GLU A 1045 -0.07 33.22 -22.06
N TYR A 1046 -0.37 33.72 -20.85
CA TYR A 1046 -0.98 35.04 -20.62
C TYR A 1046 -0.14 36.22 -21.14
N LEU A 1047 1.20 36.10 -21.11
CA LEU A 1047 2.13 37.13 -21.61
C LEU A 1047 2.87 36.70 -22.89
N ARG A 1048 2.43 35.65 -23.58
CA ARG A 1048 3.14 35.06 -24.74
C ARG A 1048 3.50 36.11 -25.80
N GLY A 1049 4.80 36.40 -25.93
CA GLY A 1049 5.34 37.37 -26.90
C GLY A 1049 5.43 38.83 -26.41
N ALA A 1050 5.01 39.13 -25.18
CA ALA A 1050 5.09 40.47 -24.62
C ALA A 1050 6.48 40.73 -24.01
N THR A 1051 7.29 41.62 -24.62
CA THR A 1051 8.67 41.90 -24.17
C THR A 1051 8.76 42.71 -22.86
N ARG A 1052 7.63 43.24 -22.36
CA ARG A 1052 7.51 44.02 -21.12
C ARG A 1052 6.09 43.99 -20.57
N ASP A 1053 5.94 44.17 -19.27
CA ASP A 1053 4.66 44.47 -18.60
C ASP A 1053 4.76 45.79 -17.78
N PRO A 1054 3.72 46.21 -17.03
CA PRO A 1054 3.74 47.46 -16.27
C PRO A 1054 4.87 47.57 -15.23
N LEU A 1055 5.30 46.44 -14.63
CA LEU A 1055 6.24 46.40 -13.52
C LEU A 1055 7.63 45.87 -13.94
N TYR A 1056 7.67 44.89 -14.85
CA TYR A 1056 8.87 44.19 -15.29
C TYR A 1056 9.16 44.40 -16.78
N ILE A 1057 10.45 44.43 -17.13
CA ILE A 1057 10.96 44.56 -18.52
C ILE A 1057 11.87 43.37 -18.81
N ASP A 1058 12.14 43.10 -20.09
CA ASP A 1058 12.96 41.96 -20.53
C ASP A 1058 12.37 40.63 -20.00
N LEU A 1059 11.10 40.39 -20.39
CA LEU A 1059 10.36 39.19 -20.02
C LEU A 1059 10.77 37.99 -20.87
N TYR A 1060 10.96 36.85 -20.21
CA TYR A 1060 11.51 35.64 -20.81
C TYR A 1060 10.47 34.53 -20.92
N HIS A 1061 10.34 33.95 -22.12
CA HIS A 1061 9.26 33.01 -22.48
C HIS A 1061 9.79 31.65 -22.98
N GLY A 1062 11.07 31.36 -22.75
CA GLY A 1062 11.69 30.10 -23.13
C GLY A 1062 12.46 30.12 -24.45
N GLU A 1063 12.74 31.29 -25.01
CA GLU A 1063 13.66 31.51 -26.13
C GLU A 1063 15.14 31.22 -25.76
N PRO A 1064 16.04 30.87 -26.70
CA PRO A 1064 17.45 30.66 -26.39
C PRO A 1064 18.18 31.98 -26.09
N ILE A 1065 18.91 32.03 -24.97
CA ILE A 1065 19.77 33.15 -24.55
C ILE A 1065 21.20 32.89 -25.03
N VAL A 1066 21.70 33.71 -25.94
CA VAL A 1066 23.11 33.67 -26.39
C VAL A 1066 23.96 34.53 -25.46
N VAL A 1067 25.01 33.93 -24.89
CA VAL A 1067 26.03 34.59 -24.07
C VAL A 1067 27.35 34.58 -24.84
N THR A 1068 27.92 35.77 -25.08
CA THR A 1068 29.16 35.96 -25.85
C THR A 1068 30.38 36.32 -25.00
N GLU A 1069 30.18 36.63 -23.71
CA GLU A 1069 31.22 37.08 -22.77
C GLU A 1069 31.34 36.10 -21.61
N GLY A 1070 32.55 35.90 -21.09
CA GLY A 1070 32.80 35.05 -19.92
C GLY A 1070 32.26 35.68 -18.63
N ASP A 1071 31.85 34.83 -17.69
CA ASP A 1071 31.23 35.21 -16.41
C ASP A 1071 29.99 36.12 -16.52
N ALA A 1072 29.27 36.05 -17.64
CA ALA A 1072 28.06 36.85 -17.84
C ALA A 1072 26.92 36.39 -16.91
N THR A 1073 26.11 37.35 -16.46
CA THR A 1073 24.97 37.08 -15.57
C THR A 1073 23.67 36.88 -16.34
N ILE A 1074 23.12 35.67 -16.28
CA ILE A 1074 21.76 35.37 -16.77
C ILE A 1074 20.77 35.69 -15.64
N ALA A 1075 19.92 36.69 -15.91
CA ALA A 1075 19.12 37.39 -14.91
C ALA A 1075 17.80 37.93 -15.53
N ALA A 1076 17.06 37.09 -16.27
CA ALA A 1076 15.84 37.49 -16.96
C ALA A 1076 14.60 37.46 -16.05
N ASN A 1077 13.55 38.22 -16.38
CA ASN A 1077 12.31 38.19 -15.60
C ASN A 1077 11.37 37.10 -16.14
N ILE A 1078 10.98 36.15 -15.29
CA ILE A 1078 10.19 34.98 -15.70
C ILE A 1078 8.75 35.11 -15.17
N PRO A 1079 7.76 35.34 -16.04
CA PRO A 1079 6.35 35.26 -15.67
C PRO A 1079 5.89 33.80 -15.56
N LEU A 1080 5.14 33.50 -14.50
CA LEU A 1080 4.48 32.22 -14.25
C LEU A 1080 2.97 32.40 -14.21
N ASP A 1081 2.22 31.55 -14.93
CA ASP A 1081 0.75 31.61 -14.93
C ASP A 1081 0.21 30.72 -13.80
N PRO A 1082 -0.63 31.23 -12.87
CA PRO A 1082 -1.21 30.37 -11.85
C PRO A 1082 -2.15 29.33 -12.48
N GLU A 1083 -2.08 28.09 -12.04
CA GLU A 1083 -3.02 27.03 -12.40
C GLU A 1083 -4.26 27.13 -11.51
N ALA A 1084 -5.45 27.14 -12.12
CA ALA A 1084 -6.69 27.36 -11.38
C ALA A 1084 -7.12 26.07 -10.65
N GLN A 1085 -6.84 25.99 -9.35
CA GLN A 1085 -7.38 24.96 -8.46
C GLN A 1085 -8.42 25.58 -7.52
N GLU A 1086 -9.69 25.25 -7.73
CA GLU A 1086 -10.75 25.56 -6.77
C GLU A 1086 -10.63 24.63 -5.55
N GLN A 1087 -9.92 25.07 -4.50
CA GLN A 1087 -9.85 24.30 -3.26
C GLN A 1087 -11.19 24.37 -2.53
N PRO A 1088 -11.85 23.22 -2.22
CA PRO A 1088 -13.12 23.24 -1.53
C PRO A 1088 -12.98 23.84 -0.11
N PRO A 1089 -14.00 24.56 0.41
CA PRO A 1089 -13.91 25.29 1.68
C PRO A 1089 -13.45 24.43 2.89
N ALA A 1090 -13.71 23.13 2.81
CA ALA A 1090 -13.20 22.05 3.65
C ALA A 1090 -11.73 22.20 4.05
N VAL A 1091 -10.86 22.27 3.04
CA VAL A 1091 -9.40 22.12 3.20
C VAL A 1091 -8.81 23.34 3.89
N ILE A 1092 -9.38 24.51 3.61
CA ILE A 1092 -9.02 25.78 4.25
C ILE A 1092 -9.42 25.75 5.73
N VAL A 1093 -10.61 25.23 6.07
CA VAL A 1093 -11.04 25.07 7.47
C VAL A 1093 -10.19 24.04 8.21
N ARG A 1094 -9.86 22.89 7.60
CA ARG A 1094 -8.97 21.85 8.18
C ARG A 1094 -7.58 22.43 8.49
N LYS A 1095 -6.96 23.18 7.57
CA LYS A 1095 -5.65 23.85 7.79
C LYS A 1095 -5.69 24.89 8.92
N ILE A 1096 -6.80 25.62 9.09
CA ILE A 1096 -6.98 26.56 10.21
C ILE A 1096 -7.17 25.81 11.54
N TRP A 1097 -7.85 24.65 11.53
CA TRP A 1097 -8.06 23.83 12.72
C TRP A 1097 -6.78 23.12 13.17
N LEU A 1098 -5.97 22.59 12.24
CA LEU A 1098 -4.66 22.00 12.54
C LEU A 1098 -3.70 22.98 13.22
N ARG A 1099 -3.61 24.24 12.76
CA ARG A 1099 -2.83 25.28 13.45
C ARG A 1099 -3.36 25.63 14.85
N ARG A 1100 -4.66 25.46 15.09
CA ARG A 1100 -5.27 25.65 16.43
C ARG A 1100 -4.92 24.49 17.36
N LEU A 1101 -4.89 23.27 16.83
CA LEU A 1101 -4.45 22.07 17.53
C LEU A 1101 -2.97 22.20 17.92
N GLU A 1102 -2.12 22.62 16.99
CA GLU A 1102 -0.68 22.87 17.18
C GLU A 1102 -0.42 23.94 18.27
N GLU A 1103 -1.15 25.08 18.23
CA GLU A 1103 -1.11 26.10 19.29
C GLU A 1103 -1.60 25.58 20.66
N ALA A 1104 -2.51 24.61 20.69
CA ALA A 1104 -3.04 24.02 21.92
C ALA A 1104 -2.08 22.97 22.52
N VAL A 1105 -1.55 22.05 21.71
CA VAL A 1105 -0.57 21.03 22.12
C VAL A 1105 0.69 21.69 22.70
N ALA A 1106 1.20 22.74 22.04
CA ALA A 1106 2.33 23.53 22.54
C ALA A 1106 2.06 24.23 23.89
N ALA A 1107 0.79 24.47 24.25
CA ALA A 1107 0.40 25.05 25.54
C ALA A 1107 0.14 23.99 26.63
N VAL A 1108 -0.15 22.74 26.26
CA VAL A 1108 -0.36 21.61 27.19
C VAL A 1108 0.97 21.02 27.66
N SER A 1109 1.99 20.97 26.80
CA SER A 1109 3.30 20.37 27.14
C SER A 1109 3.94 20.93 28.44
N PRO A 1110 3.97 22.25 28.71
CA PRO A 1110 4.49 22.77 29.98
C PRO A 1110 3.64 22.36 31.20
N VAL A 1111 2.33 22.14 31.04
CA VAL A 1111 1.42 21.75 32.13
C VAL A 1111 1.69 20.29 32.53
N VAL A 1112 1.89 19.41 31.56
CA VAL A 1112 2.27 18.00 31.80
C VAL A 1112 3.66 17.93 32.46
N ALA A 1113 4.63 18.71 31.97
CA ALA A 1113 5.97 18.78 32.58
C ALA A 1113 5.93 19.30 34.03
N ALA A 1114 5.07 20.26 34.35
CA ALA A 1114 4.83 20.71 35.73
C ALA A 1114 4.23 19.60 36.60
N LEU A 1115 3.28 18.82 36.07
CA LEU A 1115 2.66 17.70 36.80
C LEU A 1115 3.68 16.61 37.12
N VAL A 1116 4.53 16.24 36.15
CA VAL A 1116 5.62 15.26 36.32
C VAL A 1116 6.66 15.77 37.33
N MET A 1117 7.00 17.06 37.32
CA MET A 1117 7.89 17.67 38.32
C MET A 1117 7.30 17.62 39.74
N VAL A 1118 5.98 17.74 39.90
CA VAL A 1118 5.29 17.61 41.20
C VAL A 1118 5.23 16.17 41.69
N ILE A 1119 5.05 15.20 40.79
CA ILE A 1119 4.98 13.77 41.11
C ILE A 1119 6.38 13.19 41.40
N SER A 1120 7.41 13.64 40.68
CA SER A 1120 8.80 13.19 40.84
C SER A 1120 9.78 14.38 40.76
N PRO A 1121 10.05 15.07 41.87
CA PRO A 1121 10.91 16.25 41.91
C PRO A 1121 12.40 15.85 41.92
N THR A 1122 12.98 15.69 40.73
CA THR A 1122 14.41 15.49 40.53
C THR A 1122 15.03 16.71 39.85
N VAL A 1123 16.35 16.87 39.95
CA VAL A 1123 17.07 17.97 39.25
C VAL A 1123 16.80 17.93 37.74
N LEU A 1124 16.67 16.73 37.17
CA LEU A 1124 16.37 16.51 35.75
C LEU A 1124 14.95 16.94 35.39
N THR A 1125 13.92 16.56 36.16
CA THR A 1125 12.52 16.96 35.87
C THR A 1125 12.29 18.47 36.03
N ILE A 1126 12.97 19.11 36.99
CA ILE A 1126 12.98 20.57 37.13
C ILE A 1126 13.67 21.24 35.93
N ALA A 1127 14.82 20.74 35.49
CA ALA A 1127 15.53 21.28 34.32
C ALA A 1127 14.72 21.14 33.02
N LEU A 1128 14.05 20.00 32.82
CA LEU A 1128 13.17 19.75 31.67
C LEU A 1128 11.96 20.67 31.66
N PHE A 1129 11.34 20.95 32.82
CA PHE A 1129 10.25 21.92 32.92
C PHE A 1129 10.68 23.34 32.54
N VAL A 1130 11.85 23.79 33.02
CA VAL A 1130 12.42 25.10 32.65
C VAL A 1130 12.75 25.17 31.15
N PHE A 1131 13.27 24.09 30.57
CA PHE A 1131 13.56 23.99 29.14
C PHE A 1131 12.28 24.06 28.28
N GLN A 1132 11.20 23.39 28.69
CA GLN A 1132 9.91 23.48 28.00
C GLN A 1132 9.28 24.89 28.08
N LEU A 1133 9.38 25.57 29.23
CA LEU A 1133 8.98 26.97 29.34
C LEU A 1133 9.79 27.89 28.41
N PHE A 1134 11.09 27.63 28.25
CA PHE A 1134 11.95 28.36 27.32
C PHE A 1134 11.54 28.13 25.86
N ILE A 1135 11.34 26.89 25.42
CA ILE A 1135 10.88 26.56 24.06
C ILE A 1135 9.52 27.22 23.76
N TYR A 1136 8.55 27.11 24.68
CA TYR A 1136 7.24 27.75 24.52
C TYR A 1136 7.35 29.27 24.39
N ALA A 1137 8.23 29.92 25.16
CA ALA A 1137 8.51 31.35 25.05
C ALA A 1137 9.17 31.73 23.71
N VAL A 1138 10.12 30.92 23.22
CA VAL A 1138 10.76 31.10 21.91
C VAL A 1138 9.73 31.00 20.77
N ILE A 1139 8.90 29.96 20.75
CA ILE A 1139 7.83 29.79 19.73
C ILE A 1139 6.88 31.01 19.75
N ARG A 1140 6.43 31.44 20.93
CA ARG A 1140 5.60 32.66 21.09
C ARG A 1140 6.28 33.95 20.63
N LEU A 1141 7.61 34.02 20.65
CA LEU A 1141 8.39 35.17 20.21
C LEU A 1141 8.55 35.21 18.69
N PHE A 1142 8.88 34.08 18.06
CA PHE A 1142 9.15 34.00 16.61
C PHE A 1142 7.88 33.94 15.73
N VAL A 1143 6.76 33.42 16.23
CA VAL A 1143 5.48 33.33 15.49
C VAL A 1143 4.78 34.69 15.29
N LYS A 1144 5.27 35.79 15.89
CA LYS A 1144 4.76 37.16 15.66
C LYS A 1144 5.20 37.76 14.31
N VAL A 1145 4.64 37.22 13.22
CA VAL A 1145 4.74 37.80 11.87
C VAL A 1145 4.21 39.24 11.86
N ARG A 1146 4.99 40.19 11.33
CA ARG A 1146 4.53 41.56 11.05
C ARG A 1146 3.49 41.51 9.93
N ARG A 1147 2.20 41.63 10.30
CA ARG A 1147 1.08 41.70 9.35
C ARG A 1147 1.07 43.06 8.63
N PRO A 1148 0.72 43.11 7.33
CA PRO A 1148 0.49 44.39 6.63
C PRO A 1148 -0.69 45.14 7.25
N LYS A 1149 -0.70 46.48 7.14
CA LYS A 1149 -1.75 47.34 7.70
C LYS A 1149 -2.91 47.52 6.69
N GLY A 1150 -3.94 46.71 6.85
CA GLY A 1150 -5.21 46.80 6.14
C GLY A 1150 -5.79 45.42 5.84
N TRP A 1151 -7.11 45.34 5.81
CA TRP A 1151 -7.90 44.15 5.48
C TRP A 1151 -9.24 44.63 4.93
N GLY A 1152 -9.87 43.88 4.03
CA GLY A 1152 -11.29 44.07 3.69
C GLY A 1152 -12.18 43.31 4.68
N ILE A 1153 -13.44 43.72 4.82
CA ILE A 1153 -14.44 43.13 5.70
C ILE A 1153 -15.68 42.71 4.89
N VAL A 1154 -16.11 41.46 5.04
CA VAL A 1154 -17.44 41.01 4.58
C VAL A 1154 -18.46 41.20 5.70
N TYR A 1155 -19.56 41.89 5.42
CA TYR A 1155 -20.59 42.20 6.41
C TYR A 1155 -22.02 42.09 5.84
N ASN A 1156 -23.00 41.88 6.72
CA ASN A 1156 -24.42 41.85 6.36
C ASN A 1156 -24.90 43.28 6.02
N ALA A 1157 -25.45 43.46 4.82
CA ALA A 1157 -25.81 44.76 4.26
C ALA A 1157 -26.85 45.55 5.09
N GLU A 1158 -27.70 44.86 5.85
CA GLU A 1158 -28.78 45.42 6.66
C GLU A 1158 -28.32 45.67 8.10
N THR A 1159 -27.76 44.65 8.76
CA THR A 1159 -27.40 44.71 10.18
C THR A 1159 -26.02 45.30 10.43
N ARG A 1160 -25.21 45.50 9.38
CA ARG A 1160 -23.78 45.88 9.41
C ARG A 1160 -22.88 44.96 10.25
N GLN A 1161 -23.37 43.77 10.63
CA GLN A 1161 -22.58 42.82 11.40
C GLN A 1161 -21.57 42.07 10.51
N PRO A 1162 -20.34 41.83 10.97
CA PRO A 1162 -19.33 41.12 10.20
C PRO A 1162 -19.69 39.63 10.02
N LEU A 1163 -19.62 39.14 8.77
CA LEU A 1163 -19.99 37.78 8.42
C LEU A 1163 -18.78 36.85 8.52
N ARG A 1164 -18.70 36.10 9.63
CA ARG A 1164 -17.77 34.96 9.80
C ARG A 1164 -18.02 33.87 8.75
N ARG A 1165 -16.97 33.17 8.29
CA ARG A 1165 -17.04 32.06 7.32
C ARG A 1165 -17.72 32.41 5.99
N ALA A 1166 -17.62 33.66 5.53
CA ALA A 1166 -17.90 33.98 4.14
C ALA A 1166 -16.68 33.57 3.29
N ILE A 1167 -16.93 33.00 2.12
CA ILE A 1167 -15.88 32.67 1.14
C ILE A 1167 -15.70 33.91 0.27
N VAL A 1168 -14.46 34.33 0.06
CA VAL A 1168 -14.10 35.46 -0.79
C VAL A 1168 -13.14 34.95 -1.86
N ARG A 1169 -13.36 35.34 -3.12
CA ARG A 1169 -12.54 34.98 -4.28
C ARG A 1169 -12.12 36.24 -5.03
N ILE A 1170 -10.90 36.26 -5.54
CA ILE A 1170 -10.38 37.34 -6.39
C ILE A 1170 -10.10 36.80 -7.80
N PHE A 1171 -10.63 37.49 -8.81
CA PHE A 1171 -10.59 37.13 -10.22
C PHE A 1171 -9.94 38.24 -11.05
N GLU A 1172 -9.41 37.89 -12.22
CA GLU A 1172 -9.08 38.82 -13.29
C GLU A 1172 -10.31 39.00 -14.21
N PRO A 1173 -10.73 40.22 -14.55
CA PRO A 1173 -12.05 40.47 -15.16
C PRO A 1173 -12.09 40.30 -16.69
N ILE A 1174 -10.94 40.18 -17.37
CA ILE A 1174 -10.86 40.08 -18.84
C ILE A 1174 -11.05 38.62 -19.27
N TYR A 1175 -10.43 37.69 -18.55
CA TYR A 1175 -10.49 36.24 -18.83
C TYR A 1175 -11.22 35.43 -17.75
N GLY A 1176 -11.76 36.08 -16.71
CA GLY A 1176 -12.51 35.42 -15.64
C GLY A 1176 -11.68 34.52 -14.72
N LYS A 1177 -10.35 34.53 -14.85
CA LYS A 1177 -9.46 33.58 -14.19
C LYS A 1177 -9.40 33.85 -12.68
N LEU A 1178 -9.59 32.81 -11.86
CA LEU A 1178 -9.47 32.84 -10.40
C LEU A 1178 -7.99 32.95 -9.99
N LEU A 1179 -7.66 33.86 -9.07
CA LEU A 1179 -6.30 34.05 -8.53
C LEU A 1179 -6.10 33.39 -7.16
N ASP A 1180 -7.05 33.59 -6.23
CA ASP A 1180 -6.96 33.11 -4.84
C ASP A 1180 -8.37 33.05 -4.21
N THR A 1181 -8.53 32.17 -3.21
CA THR A 1181 -9.76 31.98 -2.43
C THR A 1181 -9.45 31.98 -0.94
N GLN A 1182 -10.12 32.83 -0.17
CA GLN A 1182 -9.94 32.96 1.28
C GLN A 1182 -11.28 32.91 2.02
N VAL A 1183 -11.23 32.48 3.29
CA VAL A 1183 -12.41 32.41 4.17
C VAL A 1183 -12.28 33.48 5.26
N THR A 1184 -13.36 34.23 5.51
CA THR A 1184 -13.33 35.33 6.49
C THR A 1184 -13.18 34.86 7.93
N ASP A 1185 -12.43 35.64 8.71
CA ASP A 1185 -12.25 35.36 10.14
C ASP A 1185 -13.50 35.65 11.00
N ARG A 1186 -13.41 35.46 12.32
CA ARG A 1186 -14.51 35.75 13.27
C ARG A 1186 -14.99 37.21 13.26
N ARG A 1187 -14.26 38.13 12.60
CA ARG A 1187 -14.60 39.55 12.42
C ARG A 1187 -14.87 39.91 10.95
N GLY A 1188 -15.14 38.91 10.09
CA GLY A 1188 -15.48 39.11 8.69
C GLY A 1188 -14.29 39.46 7.79
N ARG A 1189 -13.05 39.40 8.28
CA ARG A 1189 -11.88 39.97 7.56
C ARG A 1189 -11.26 39.02 6.55
N TYR A 1190 -10.81 39.55 5.41
CA TYR A 1190 -10.05 38.87 4.36
C TYR A 1190 -8.85 39.71 3.87
N LEU A 1191 -7.88 39.10 3.17
CA LEU A 1191 -6.64 39.78 2.74
C LEU A 1191 -6.02 39.17 1.47
N PHE A 1192 -6.29 39.77 0.30
CA PHE A 1192 -5.53 39.49 -0.92
C PHE A 1192 -4.39 40.50 -1.10
N LEU A 1193 -3.26 40.07 -1.67
CA LEU A 1193 -2.17 40.93 -2.10
C LEU A 1193 -2.20 41.04 -3.62
N ALA A 1194 -2.36 42.25 -4.14
CA ALA A 1194 -2.59 42.50 -5.55
C ALA A 1194 -1.64 43.58 -6.09
N GLY A 1195 -0.89 43.25 -7.15
CA GLY A 1195 -0.06 44.18 -7.91
C GLY A 1195 -0.85 45.01 -8.93
N PRO A 1196 -0.19 45.82 -9.77
CA PRO A 1196 -0.86 46.75 -10.66
C PRO A 1196 -1.61 46.06 -11.82
N ASN A 1197 -2.91 45.80 -11.61
CA ASN A 1197 -3.84 45.27 -12.61
C ASN A 1197 -5.30 45.65 -12.21
N GLN A 1198 -6.31 45.28 -13.01
CA GLN A 1198 -7.71 45.31 -12.60
C GLN A 1198 -8.14 43.93 -12.09
N TYR A 1199 -8.97 43.91 -11.06
CA TYR A 1199 -9.46 42.69 -10.41
C TYR A 1199 -10.97 42.78 -10.15
N ARG A 1200 -11.61 41.63 -9.99
CA ARG A 1200 -12.99 41.50 -9.49
C ARG A 1200 -12.97 40.63 -8.25
N VAL A 1201 -13.46 41.13 -7.12
CA VAL A 1201 -13.53 40.38 -5.87
C VAL A 1201 -14.98 40.04 -5.57
N ALA A 1202 -15.28 38.75 -5.37
CA ALA A 1202 -16.60 38.26 -5.03
C ALA A 1202 -16.62 37.64 -3.63
N ALA A 1203 -17.74 37.77 -2.92
CA ALA A 1203 -18.00 37.06 -1.68
C ALA A 1203 -19.32 36.28 -1.74
N GLU A 1204 -19.35 35.11 -1.12
CA GLU A 1204 -20.50 34.23 -1.01
C GLU A 1204 -20.61 33.64 0.41
N LYS A 1205 -21.83 33.28 0.81
CA LYS A 1205 -22.12 32.60 2.07
C LYS A 1205 -23.53 32.00 2.01
N GLY A 1206 -23.73 30.76 2.46
CA GLY A 1206 -25.07 30.15 2.49
C GLY A 1206 -26.09 31.00 3.26
N GLY A 1207 -27.29 31.17 2.67
CA GLY A 1207 -28.35 32.05 3.16
C GLY A 1207 -28.17 33.54 2.84
N TYR A 1208 -27.22 33.88 1.97
CA TYR A 1208 -26.93 35.25 1.52
C TYR A 1208 -26.65 35.28 0.01
N GLN A 1209 -27.23 36.27 -0.68
CA GLN A 1209 -26.96 36.50 -2.10
C GLN A 1209 -25.48 36.88 -2.32
N PRO A 1210 -24.80 36.29 -3.32
CA PRO A 1210 -23.40 36.59 -3.61
C PRO A 1210 -23.23 38.00 -4.20
N THR A 1211 -22.18 38.70 -3.76
CA THR A 1211 -21.85 40.06 -4.21
C THR A 1211 -20.45 40.08 -4.84
N ALA A 1212 -20.27 40.78 -5.96
CA ALA A 1212 -18.96 41.06 -6.54
C ALA A 1212 -18.72 42.56 -6.76
N VAL A 1213 -17.46 43.00 -6.61
CA VAL A 1213 -17.01 44.38 -6.79
C VAL A 1213 -15.76 44.38 -7.67
N GLU A 1214 -15.71 45.27 -8.66
CA GLU A 1214 -14.50 45.51 -9.46
C GLU A 1214 -13.58 46.55 -8.82
N ILE A 1215 -12.29 46.34 -8.95
CA ILE A 1215 -11.22 47.08 -8.28
C ILE A 1215 -10.11 47.37 -9.29
N ASP A 1216 -9.88 48.64 -9.60
CA ASP A 1216 -8.79 49.06 -10.51
C ASP A 1216 -7.53 49.47 -9.73
N TYR A 1217 -6.50 48.63 -9.75
CA TYR A 1217 -5.18 48.90 -9.17
C TYR A 1217 -4.12 49.23 -10.23
N ARG A 1218 -4.49 49.45 -11.51
CA ARG A 1218 -3.54 49.79 -12.61
C ARG A 1218 -2.68 51.03 -12.32
N ALA A 1219 -3.16 51.95 -11.49
CA ALA A 1219 -2.43 53.16 -11.07
C ALA A 1219 -1.44 52.96 -9.90
N LYS A 1220 -1.41 51.78 -9.26
CA LYS A 1220 -0.49 51.47 -8.15
C LYS A 1220 0.91 51.16 -8.67
N LYS A 1221 1.94 51.38 -7.84
CA LYS A 1221 3.36 51.13 -8.18
C LYS A 1221 3.96 49.88 -7.52
N GLU A 1222 3.35 49.40 -6.45
CA GLU A 1222 3.79 48.25 -5.67
C GLU A 1222 2.56 47.41 -5.27
N PRO A 1223 2.69 46.09 -5.06
CA PRO A 1223 1.59 45.26 -4.59
C PRO A 1223 1.08 45.69 -3.22
N GLU A 1224 -0.23 45.90 -3.10
CA GLU A 1224 -0.88 46.33 -1.86
C GLU A 1224 -1.95 45.31 -1.43
N ALA A 1225 -2.28 45.33 -0.13
CA ALA A 1225 -3.44 44.62 0.40
C ALA A 1225 -4.73 45.18 -0.20
N VAL A 1226 -5.59 44.29 -0.71
CA VAL A 1226 -6.98 44.63 -1.08
C VAL A 1226 -7.76 44.95 0.21
N LYS A 1227 -8.36 46.14 0.25
CA LYS A 1227 -8.98 46.74 1.45
C LYS A 1227 -10.48 46.99 1.32
N GLU A 1228 -11.09 46.65 0.18
CA GLU A 1228 -12.50 46.98 -0.06
C GLU A 1228 -13.44 46.09 0.77
N ASP A 1229 -14.46 46.69 1.37
CA ASP A 1229 -15.45 45.96 2.15
C ASP A 1229 -16.59 45.44 1.26
N LEU A 1230 -17.03 44.21 1.51
CA LEU A 1230 -18.05 43.52 0.71
C LEU A 1230 -19.33 43.34 1.53
N LYS A 1231 -20.45 43.79 0.98
CA LYS A 1231 -21.77 43.69 1.63
C LYS A 1231 -22.58 42.53 1.02
N LEU A 1232 -23.10 41.65 1.87
CA LEU A 1232 -23.98 40.54 1.47
C LEU A 1232 -25.40 40.76 2.00
N ARG A 1233 -26.42 40.49 1.18
CA ARG A 1233 -27.84 40.57 1.57
C ARG A 1233 -28.36 39.16 1.92
N PRO A 1234 -29.22 38.99 2.94
CA PRO A 1234 -29.90 37.71 3.17
C PRO A 1234 -30.75 37.30 1.96
N GLU A 1235 -30.98 36.01 1.78
CA GLU A 1235 -31.95 35.50 0.80
C GLU A 1235 -33.37 35.52 1.39
N GLU A 1236 -34.34 36.06 0.62
CA GLU A 1236 -35.75 36.06 1.02
C GLU A 1236 -36.34 34.65 0.98
N LYS A 1237 -36.94 34.21 2.09
CA LYS A 1237 -37.71 32.96 2.12
C LYS A 1237 -38.97 33.12 1.28
N LYS A 1238 -39.15 32.27 0.26
CA LYS A 1238 -40.46 32.06 -0.36
C LYS A 1238 -41.38 31.37 0.65
N GLU A 1239 -42.46 32.04 1.05
CA GLU A 1239 -43.49 31.43 1.88
C GLU A 1239 -44.37 30.50 1.03
N GLU A 1240 -44.31 29.21 1.36
CA GLU A 1240 -45.11 28.17 0.73
C GLU A 1240 -46.49 28.12 1.39
N TRP A 1241 -47.54 28.28 0.61
CA TRP A 1241 -48.92 28.42 1.11
C TRP A 1241 -49.42 27.11 1.70
N LYS A 1242 -49.66 27.07 3.02
CA LYS A 1242 -50.40 25.98 3.66
C LYS A 1242 -51.91 26.18 3.49
N SER A 1243 -52.57 25.22 2.85
CA SER A 1243 -54.02 25.08 2.88
C SER A 1243 -54.46 24.50 4.23
N GLU A 1244 -55.29 25.22 4.99
CA GLU A 1244 -55.97 24.67 6.17
C GLU A 1244 -57.11 23.71 5.77
N PRO A 1245 -57.41 22.68 6.59
CA PRO A 1245 -58.63 21.90 6.46
C PRO A 1245 -59.81 22.63 7.12
N SER A 1246 -61.02 22.35 6.64
CA SER A 1246 -62.30 22.74 7.23
C SER A 1246 -63.29 21.57 7.02
N PRO A 1247 -64.29 21.40 7.89
CA PRO A 1247 -64.85 20.09 8.25
C PRO A 1247 -65.66 19.37 7.17
#